data_AF-A0A815FUY0-F1
#
_entry.id   AF-A0A815FUY0-F1
#
_cell.length_a   1.000
_cell.length_b   1.000
_cell.length_c   1.000
_cell.angle_alpha   90.00
_cell.angle_beta   90.00
_cell.angle_gamma   90.00
#
_symmetry.space_group_name_H-M   'P 1'
#
loop_
_entity.id
_entity.type
_entity.pdbx_description
1 polymer ?
#
loop_
_entity_poly.entity_id
_entity_poly.type
_entity_poly.pdbx_seq_one_letter_code
_entity_poly.pdbx_strand_id
1 'polypeptide(L)'
;MRLIFLIILFHLELFNSSFSPDTSNYDAYGLKIAANDVIFVEAQGDEETYLVQFAPYDYAMGSLQCSFDYDDSTHYVYSVGVGQKQNTTKNSYFYFAGEVVPAGFSKTDMSGHNGTFIGIWINTDPQDITVYTATRQPLPCIYFQPEKLQFLNSYGHQEFFVIAVEPYGTYAIGLATSFAFTYRPFPSGSITAKAGSSIWPNNSTFNPCAADASNTYTIVAGFVAGAAGSRVRATPTVYLIWNSNLTVLSTWSYSATSNSWQSRLTYSGVSSWSSKFTMSVKINSDDPTRVLVGMPFLNTVFLFTIDGTTLTLASYVDHGQSVGFGKGVTWLTDSQAAILVSTYSLDYTTWYSSQIYVYTSLNDTDLPSSPSAIIPNTQQPLPSTINSILLRIISTPESVVVLDAAGGALIILSEAAGYYGSTDTTNAPVAASMPVVSHSTTCIGGTYKSDVGIHPCKLCSSGTKNLGTTAGISCTNCSSDSFCPLGAVYEINSTLLISLSQAYSYPRSPEMTNFEDVLLMNMFTMGSTTSCLIVSPIFWSLILTGICIIILLIMASLIWCVHPTKHERYKATMKTVFQKTDLVGEGELWAGGIASLAVVLITIMAYTFSISYMNQYPAEKTQGSKFACDSTLRNAKFESSLQALAVPVPDDEQTIFDLLNDQNFTLQLDFINTAASCITFSISEVTDVSTTALTNSSCNNINGTLHTTVKLPEHAIVLQAVISDIQLIGGLRIGLLGSGTQKDTFTLQELNFLQTFYSPSSETLAQIVTIDMALTKVINETDPLFGDTSDFAGIWYPTFTYSLSEMFISSDYYLTSANLTSTTITIDITETSYYIKNIQSPIAKEPEIIFRTLLFAFLCLEICAMAFLICRLLIMPLINKIYMRFTGHPIVPFKPEHDKESNHQHH
;
A
#
# COMPACT_ATOMS: atom_id res chain seq x y z
N MET A 1 43.02 49.44 41.09
CA MET A 1 42.59 49.70 39.69
C MET A 1 41.76 48.56 39.11
N ARG A 2 42.22 47.30 39.07
CA ARG A 2 41.42 46.16 38.58
C ARG A 2 40.09 45.93 39.33
N LEU A 3 40.06 46.11 40.65
CA LEU A 3 38.82 46.01 41.45
C LEU A 3 37.81 47.13 41.11
N ILE A 4 38.29 48.34 40.86
CA ILE A 4 37.45 49.49 40.49
C ILE A 4 36.94 49.32 39.06
N PHE A 5 37.76 48.79 38.15
CA PHE A 5 37.34 48.46 36.79
C PHE A 5 36.30 47.32 36.77
N LEU A 6 36.45 46.32 37.65
CA LEU A 6 35.45 45.27 37.87
C LEU A 6 34.16 45.83 38.47
N ILE A 7 34.23 46.71 39.49
CA ILE A 7 33.03 47.34 40.07
C ILE A 7 32.34 48.26 39.06
N ILE A 8 33.10 48.96 38.22
CA ILE A 8 32.57 49.81 37.14
C ILE A 8 31.94 48.96 36.03
N LEU A 9 32.56 47.84 35.63
CA LEU A 9 31.96 46.88 34.68
C LEU A 9 30.71 46.22 35.28
N PHE A 10 30.75 45.84 36.56
CA PHE A 10 29.62 45.25 37.27
C PHE A 10 28.48 46.26 37.43
N HIS A 11 28.78 47.53 37.70
CA HIS A 11 27.80 48.61 37.70
C HIS A 11 27.30 48.96 36.30
N LEU A 12 28.15 48.91 35.27
CA LEU A 12 27.72 49.12 33.88
C LEU A 12 26.81 47.98 33.40
N GLU A 13 27.05 46.73 33.77
CA GLU A 13 26.13 45.60 33.49
C GLU A 13 24.84 45.70 34.30
N LEU A 14 24.90 46.10 35.58
CA LEU A 14 23.71 46.31 36.42
C LEU A 14 22.81 47.47 35.97
N PHE A 15 23.35 48.47 35.25
CA PHE A 15 22.59 49.60 34.73
C PHE A 15 22.14 49.44 33.28
N ASN A 16 22.55 48.39 32.56
CA ASN A 16 22.27 48.21 31.12
C ASN A 16 21.48 46.96 30.72
N SER A 17 20.88 46.20 31.65
CA SER A 17 19.91 45.18 31.23
C SER A 17 18.54 45.81 30.92
N SER A 18 18.48 46.70 29.91
CA SER A 18 17.20 47.06 29.30
C SER A 18 16.70 45.82 28.57
N PHE A 19 15.55 45.28 29.01
CA PHE A 19 14.85 44.25 28.28
C PHE A 19 14.62 44.72 26.84
N SER A 20 15.00 43.89 25.86
CA SER A 20 14.71 44.10 24.45
C SER A 20 13.87 42.90 24.00
N PRO A 21 12.56 43.07 23.76
CA PRO A 21 11.72 41.97 23.33
C PRO A 21 12.18 41.44 21.97
N ASP A 22 12.15 40.12 21.82
CA ASP A 22 12.24 39.48 20.51
C ASP A 22 10.86 39.50 19.83
N THR A 23 10.61 40.55 19.05
CA THR A 23 9.36 40.74 18.30
C THR A 23 9.16 39.73 17.17
N SER A 24 10.21 39.00 16.78
CA SER A 24 10.15 37.99 15.72
C SER A 24 9.72 36.60 16.22
N ASN A 25 9.64 36.41 17.54
CA ASN A 25 9.44 35.10 18.15
C ASN A 25 8.10 35.02 18.89
N TYR A 26 7.09 34.50 18.20
CA TYR A 26 5.73 34.33 18.71
C TYR A 26 5.60 33.28 19.84
N ASP A 27 6.65 32.49 20.12
CA ASP A 27 6.66 31.53 21.23
C ASP A 27 7.29 32.11 22.52
N ALA A 28 7.87 33.31 22.44
CA ALA A 28 8.59 33.94 23.53
C ALA A 28 7.67 34.60 24.58
N TYR A 29 8.08 34.50 25.85
CA TYR A 29 7.53 35.17 27.03
C TYR A 29 6.08 34.86 27.45
N GLY A 30 5.23 34.27 26.60
CA GLY A 30 3.84 33.94 26.96
C GLY A 30 2.98 33.44 25.79
N LEU A 31 1.67 33.25 26.04
CA LEU A 31 0.71 32.81 25.04
C LEU A 31 0.18 34.01 24.23
N LYS A 32 0.51 34.07 22.94
CA LYS A 32 0.11 35.17 22.05
C LYS A 32 -1.27 35.02 21.43
N ILE A 33 -1.90 33.85 21.53
CA ILE A 33 -3.27 33.61 21.06
C ILE A 33 -4.18 33.20 22.22
N ALA A 34 -5.46 33.57 22.12
CA ALA A 34 -6.52 33.14 23.02
C ALA A 34 -7.86 33.09 22.25
N ALA A 35 -8.69 32.09 22.52
CA ALA A 35 -9.97 31.92 21.84
C ALA A 35 -11.06 31.32 22.74
N ASN A 36 -12.30 31.71 22.51
CA ASN A 36 -13.52 31.05 22.99
C ASN A 36 -14.59 31.07 21.88
N ASP A 37 -15.84 30.73 22.17
CA ASP A 37 -16.91 30.71 21.15
C ASP A 37 -17.38 32.10 20.69
N VAL A 38 -16.78 33.18 21.18
CA VAL A 38 -17.21 34.55 20.90
C VAL A 38 -16.10 35.40 20.29
N ILE A 39 -14.87 35.26 20.79
CA ILE A 39 -13.72 36.06 20.37
C ILE A 39 -12.46 35.20 20.22
N PHE A 40 -11.76 35.44 19.11
CA PHE A 40 -10.37 35.05 18.88
C PHE A 40 -9.52 36.32 19.00
N VAL A 41 -8.41 36.21 19.70
CA VAL A 41 -7.46 37.30 19.91
C VAL A 41 -6.06 36.79 19.68
N GLU A 42 -5.31 37.52 18.89
CA GLU A 42 -3.88 37.33 18.67
C GLU A 42 -3.14 38.63 18.95
N ALA A 43 -2.08 38.54 19.73
CA ALA A 43 -1.14 39.63 19.97
C ALA A 43 0.01 39.53 18.95
N GLN A 44 0.03 40.45 17.97
CA GLN A 44 1.07 40.53 16.94
C GLN A 44 2.42 40.93 17.53
N GLY A 45 3.49 40.27 17.08
CA GLY A 45 4.83 40.48 17.63
C GLY A 45 5.51 41.74 17.12
N ASP A 46 5.26 42.09 15.86
CA ASP A 46 5.96 43.09 15.06
C ASP A 46 5.17 44.39 14.84
N GLU A 47 3.85 44.32 14.81
CA GLU A 47 2.97 45.47 14.52
C GLU A 47 2.49 46.23 15.77
N GLU A 48 2.78 45.74 16.98
CA GLU A 48 2.24 46.31 18.24
C GLU A 48 0.70 46.36 18.29
N THR A 49 0.04 45.41 17.61
CA THR A 49 -1.42 45.34 17.47
C THR A 49 -2.02 44.03 17.98
N TYR A 50 -3.28 44.09 18.42
CA TYR A 50 -4.16 42.95 18.62
C TYR A 50 -4.96 42.71 17.36
N LEU A 51 -4.82 41.52 16.81
CA LEU A 51 -5.76 40.98 15.85
C LEU A 51 -6.93 40.35 16.62
N VAL A 52 -8.14 40.88 16.45
CA VAL A 52 -9.36 40.35 17.08
C VAL A 52 -10.36 39.96 16.00
N GLN A 53 -10.85 38.72 16.09
CA GLN A 53 -11.93 38.25 15.24
C GLN A 53 -13.09 37.80 16.12
N PHE A 54 -14.28 38.30 15.82
CA PHE A 54 -15.50 37.85 16.48
C PHE A 54 -16.04 36.60 15.78
N ALA A 55 -16.63 35.71 16.57
CA ALA A 55 -17.43 34.61 16.05
C ALA A 55 -18.57 35.15 15.13
N PRO A 56 -19.23 34.33 14.27
CA PRO A 56 -18.85 32.95 14.03
C PRO A 56 -17.55 33.02 13.25
N TYR A 57 -16.65 32.08 13.48
CA TYR A 57 -15.44 31.94 12.66
C TYR A 57 -15.79 31.39 11.27
N ASP A 58 -16.97 31.71 10.74
CA ASP A 58 -17.52 31.21 9.48
C ASP A 58 -17.17 32.18 8.35
N TYR A 59 -16.48 31.65 7.35
CA TYR A 59 -16.11 32.31 6.11
C TYR A 59 -17.32 32.91 5.36
N ALA A 60 -18.49 32.25 5.38
CA ALA A 60 -19.65 32.68 4.59
C ALA A 60 -20.30 33.97 5.10
N MET A 61 -20.02 34.38 6.34
CA MET A 61 -20.71 35.50 7.01
C MET A 61 -19.86 36.77 7.11
N GLY A 62 -18.63 36.77 6.58
CA GLY A 62 -17.74 37.93 6.62
C GLY A 62 -17.43 38.37 8.05
N SER A 63 -16.86 37.46 8.86
CA SER A 63 -16.44 37.74 10.24
C SER A 63 -15.70 39.08 10.31
N LEU A 64 -16.11 39.98 11.21
CA LEU A 64 -15.44 41.26 11.34
C LEU A 64 -14.10 41.07 12.04
N GLN A 65 -13.05 41.38 11.31
CA GLN A 65 -11.68 41.45 11.81
C GLN A 65 -11.39 42.88 12.26
N CYS A 66 -10.93 43.02 13.48
CA CYS A 66 -10.50 44.29 14.06
C CYS A 66 -9.00 44.20 14.34
N SER A 67 -8.29 45.30 14.07
CA SER A 67 -6.93 45.49 14.55
C SER A 67 -6.95 46.64 15.56
N PHE A 68 -6.39 46.42 16.75
CA PHE A 68 -6.33 47.42 17.81
C PHE A 68 -4.88 47.59 18.27
N ASP A 69 -4.39 48.81 18.34
CA ASP A 69 -3.03 49.06 18.86
C ASP A 69 -2.95 48.70 20.36
N TYR A 70 -1.75 48.36 20.84
CA TYR A 70 -1.45 48.07 22.25
C TYR A 70 -1.57 49.27 23.21
N ASP A 71 -2.12 50.40 22.74
CA ASP A 71 -2.26 51.72 23.39
C ASP A 71 -1.08 52.69 23.10
N ASP A 72 0.19 52.25 23.19
CA ASP A 72 1.37 53.03 22.74
C ASP A 72 2.58 52.16 22.31
N SER A 73 3.59 52.77 21.65
CA SER A 73 4.81 52.10 21.15
C SER A 73 5.84 51.74 22.22
N THR A 74 5.45 51.74 23.49
CA THR A 74 6.28 51.40 24.64
C THR A 74 5.75 50.18 25.38
N HIS A 75 4.61 49.59 24.98
CA HIS A 75 4.08 48.38 25.61
C HIS A 75 4.39 47.14 24.78
N TYR A 76 5.04 46.14 25.39
CA TYR A 76 5.19 44.81 24.81
C TYR A 76 4.31 43.80 25.55
N VAL A 77 3.38 43.17 24.82
CA VAL A 77 2.45 42.19 25.37
C VAL A 77 3.11 40.82 25.42
N TYR A 78 3.18 40.21 26.61
CA TYR A 78 3.67 38.84 26.79
C TYR A 78 2.62 37.80 26.46
N SER A 79 1.41 38.01 26.97
CA SER A 79 0.37 36.99 26.90
C SER A 79 -1.01 37.62 26.83
N VAL A 80 -1.90 36.95 26.11
CA VAL A 80 -3.34 37.21 26.07
C VAL A 80 -4.12 36.02 26.64
N GLY A 81 -5.34 36.27 27.12
CA GLY A 81 -6.19 35.24 27.70
C GLY A 81 -7.66 35.61 27.69
N VAL A 82 -8.51 34.61 27.44
CA VAL A 82 -9.98 34.74 27.45
C VAL A 82 -10.60 33.67 28.34
N GLY A 83 -11.73 33.99 28.96
CA GLY A 83 -12.50 32.99 29.70
C GLY A 83 -13.25 32.08 28.72
N GLN A 84 -13.03 30.77 28.80
CA GLN A 84 -13.61 29.80 27.86
C GLN A 84 -15.14 29.72 27.88
N LYS A 85 -15.77 30.03 29.02
CA LYS A 85 -17.23 29.99 29.26
C LYS A 85 -17.86 31.37 29.36
N GLN A 86 -17.19 32.43 28.88
CA GLN A 86 -17.80 33.76 28.85
C GLN A 86 -19.13 33.74 28.09
N ASN A 87 -20.21 34.17 28.76
CA ASN A 87 -21.57 34.16 28.22
C ASN A 87 -21.83 35.41 27.38
N THR A 88 -22.38 35.21 26.18
CA THR A 88 -22.70 36.19 25.13
C THR A 88 -23.77 37.23 25.49
N THR A 89 -24.37 37.20 26.67
CA THR A 89 -25.55 38.04 26.97
C THR A 89 -25.26 39.43 27.56
N LYS A 90 -24.01 39.78 27.90
CA LYS A 90 -23.67 41.11 28.45
C LYS A 90 -22.40 41.73 27.86
N ASN A 91 -21.21 41.23 28.17
CA ASN A 91 -19.95 41.80 27.65
C ASN A 91 -18.99 40.66 27.26
N SER A 92 -18.22 40.85 26.20
CA SER A 92 -17.08 39.99 25.84
C SER A 92 -15.78 40.75 26.06
N TYR A 93 -14.78 40.11 26.66
CA TYR A 93 -13.53 40.79 26.99
C TYR A 93 -12.36 39.82 27.10
N PHE A 94 -11.16 40.33 26.83
CA PHE A 94 -9.91 39.59 26.99
C PHE A 94 -8.95 40.31 27.92
N TYR A 95 -8.12 39.52 28.59
CA TYR A 95 -7.03 40.00 29.40
C TYR A 95 -5.73 39.95 28.61
N PHE A 96 -4.85 40.89 28.90
CA PHE A 96 -3.51 40.92 28.33
C PHE A 96 -2.54 41.38 29.40
N ALA A 97 -1.31 40.88 29.36
CA ALA A 97 -0.28 41.28 30.29
C ALA A 97 1.06 41.40 29.56
N GLY A 98 1.88 42.33 30.02
CA GLY A 98 3.09 42.73 29.31
C GLY A 98 4.02 43.56 30.18
N GLU A 99 4.97 44.23 29.55
CA GLU A 99 5.87 45.18 30.19
C GLU A 99 6.06 46.43 29.36
N VAL A 100 6.35 47.54 30.04
CA VAL A 100 6.74 48.79 29.41
C VAL A 100 8.21 48.69 28.98
N VAL A 101 8.45 48.66 27.67
CA VAL A 101 9.76 48.67 27.03
C VAL A 101 10.19 50.12 26.81
N PRO A 102 11.31 50.57 27.39
CA PRO A 102 11.80 51.93 27.17
C PRO A 102 12.18 52.11 25.69
N ALA A 103 11.36 52.82 24.92
CA ALA A 103 11.70 53.18 23.55
C ALA A 103 13.03 53.95 23.54
N GLY A 104 13.90 53.63 22.57
CA GLY A 104 15.23 54.22 22.45
C GLY A 104 15.19 55.75 22.59
N PHE A 105 15.99 56.27 23.53
CA PHE A 105 16.19 57.71 23.79
C PHE A 105 14.96 58.54 24.21
N SER A 106 14.66 58.60 25.51
CA SER A 106 14.80 59.84 26.30
C SER A 106 14.43 59.57 27.76
N LYS A 107 15.33 59.97 28.66
CA LYS A 107 15.27 59.79 30.11
C LYS A 107 14.24 60.70 30.81
N THR A 108 13.15 61.09 30.13
CA THR A 108 12.29 62.20 30.59
C THR A 108 10.79 61.99 30.47
N ASP A 109 10.27 60.80 30.14
CA ASP A 109 8.86 60.56 30.49
C ASP A 109 8.75 60.14 31.97
N MET A 110 8.45 61.16 32.78
CA MET A 110 8.37 61.13 34.24
C MET A 110 7.02 60.61 34.74
N SER A 111 6.43 59.59 34.12
CA SER A 111 5.24 58.92 34.68
C SER A 111 5.59 57.84 35.70
N GLY A 112 6.85 57.42 35.81
CA GLY A 112 7.33 56.52 36.88
C GLY A 112 6.83 55.08 36.77
N HIS A 113 6.30 54.68 35.60
CA HIS A 113 5.80 53.34 35.34
C HIS A 113 6.87 52.48 34.65
N ASN A 114 7.83 52.00 35.43
CA ASN A 114 8.66 50.86 35.02
C ASN A 114 8.06 49.60 35.65
N GLY A 115 7.70 48.61 34.84
CA GLY A 115 7.31 47.28 35.35
C GLY A 115 6.25 46.56 34.55
N THR A 116 5.95 45.33 35.00
CA THR A 116 4.90 44.48 34.42
C THR A 116 3.52 45.13 34.59
N PHE A 117 2.65 44.97 33.61
CA PHE A 117 1.26 45.42 33.68
C PHE A 117 0.29 44.28 33.34
N ILE A 118 -0.97 44.44 33.77
CA ILE A 118 -2.11 43.69 33.28
C ILE A 118 -3.21 44.65 32.86
N GLY A 119 -3.82 44.37 31.71
CA GLY A 119 -4.96 45.11 31.19
C GLY A 119 -6.14 44.21 30.84
N ILE A 120 -7.26 44.87 30.56
CA ILE A 120 -8.48 44.27 30.06
C ILE A 120 -9.08 45.15 28.96
N TRP A 121 -9.46 44.51 27.85
CA TRP A 121 -10.23 45.12 26.77
C TRP A 121 -11.66 44.58 26.78
N ILE A 122 -12.66 45.47 26.66
CA ILE A 122 -14.08 45.10 26.78
C ILE A 122 -14.90 45.58 25.60
N ASN A 123 -15.76 44.68 25.09
CA ASN A 123 -16.88 45.04 24.25
C ASN A 123 -18.04 45.55 25.14
N THR A 124 -18.34 46.84 25.02
CA THR A 124 -19.30 47.54 25.90
C THR A 124 -20.75 47.53 25.40
N ASP A 125 -21.04 46.91 24.25
CA ASP A 125 -22.42 46.80 23.74
C ASP A 125 -23.09 45.44 24.05
N PRO A 126 -23.94 45.37 25.09
CA PRO A 126 -24.68 44.16 25.45
C PRO A 126 -25.86 43.82 24.52
N GLN A 127 -26.37 44.78 23.73
CA GLN A 127 -27.54 44.53 22.86
C GLN A 127 -27.14 43.91 21.52
N ASP A 128 -25.96 44.24 21.02
CA ASP A 128 -25.49 43.73 19.72
C ASP A 128 -25.12 42.24 19.74
N ILE A 129 -24.63 41.68 20.86
CA ILE A 129 -24.25 40.25 20.92
C ILE A 129 -25.49 39.32 20.89
N THR A 130 -26.62 39.75 21.46
CA THR A 130 -27.88 38.98 21.40
C THR A 130 -28.52 39.02 20.02
N VAL A 131 -28.43 40.17 19.34
CA VAL A 131 -28.81 40.30 17.92
C VAL A 131 -27.88 39.45 17.06
N TYR A 132 -26.57 39.47 17.31
CA TYR A 132 -25.57 38.65 16.65
C TYR A 132 -25.84 37.15 16.81
N THR A 133 -26.13 36.65 18.02
CA THR A 133 -26.45 35.22 18.22
C THR A 133 -27.74 34.81 17.53
N ALA A 134 -28.70 35.73 17.37
CA ALA A 134 -29.97 35.49 16.69
C ALA A 134 -29.91 35.65 15.15
N THR A 135 -29.07 36.55 14.64
CA THR A 135 -29.05 36.97 13.22
C THR A 135 -27.78 36.55 12.49
N ARG A 136 -26.74 36.15 13.22
CA ARG A 136 -25.38 35.84 12.76
C ARG A 136 -24.71 36.97 11.95
N GLN A 137 -25.07 38.23 12.20
CA GLN A 137 -24.41 39.38 11.55
C GLN A 137 -23.22 39.90 12.36
N PRO A 138 -22.07 40.27 11.75
CA PRO A 138 -20.84 40.65 12.46
C PRO A 138 -21.00 41.85 13.40
N LEU A 139 -20.36 41.80 14.57
CA LEU A 139 -20.33 42.90 15.55
C LEU A 139 -19.39 44.03 15.10
N PRO A 140 -19.75 45.33 15.19
CA PRO A 140 -18.87 46.44 14.82
C PRO A 140 -17.64 46.61 15.74
N CYS A 141 -16.45 46.89 15.18
CA CYS A 141 -15.21 47.13 15.95
C CYS A 141 -15.27 48.35 16.90
N ILE A 142 -16.22 49.26 16.70
CA ILE A 142 -16.27 50.57 17.36
C ILE A 142 -16.65 50.54 18.85
N TYR A 143 -17.18 49.40 19.34
CA TYR A 143 -17.64 49.25 20.73
C TYR A 143 -16.63 48.56 21.65
N PHE A 144 -15.47 48.19 21.09
CA PHE A 144 -14.36 47.60 21.82
C PHE A 144 -13.44 48.71 22.32
N GLN A 145 -13.30 48.85 23.64
CA GLN A 145 -12.49 49.90 24.26
C GLN A 145 -11.56 49.31 25.33
N PRO A 146 -10.33 49.86 25.48
CA PRO A 146 -9.46 49.49 26.58
C PRO A 146 -10.06 50.10 27.85
N GLU A 147 -10.44 49.26 28.82
CA GLU A 147 -11.18 49.78 29.97
C GLU A 147 -10.24 50.14 31.12
N LYS A 148 -9.24 49.31 31.43
CA LYS A 148 -8.35 49.48 32.62
C LYS A 148 -6.99 48.79 32.48
N LEU A 149 -5.90 49.55 32.63
CA LEU A 149 -4.54 49.05 32.88
C LEU A 149 -4.21 49.09 34.39
N GLN A 150 -3.50 48.09 34.89
CA GLN A 150 -2.96 48.03 36.25
C GLN A 150 -1.46 47.69 36.20
N PHE A 151 -0.65 48.54 36.84
CA PHE A 151 0.80 48.39 36.85
C PHE A 151 1.29 47.74 38.15
N LEU A 152 2.23 46.82 38.02
CA LEU A 152 2.93 46.14 39.10
C LEU A 152 4.33 46.74 39.28
N ASN A 153 4.37 48.05 39.58
CA ASN A 153 5.60 48.89 39.63
C ASN A 153 6.74 48.36 40.54
N SER A 154 6.48 47.36 41.39
CA SER A 154 7.47 46.75 42.29
C SER A 154 8.21 45.56 41.65
N TYR A 155 7.85 45.15 40.44
CA TYR A 155 8.38 43.95 39.79
C TYR A 155 8.84 44.28 38.35
N GLY A 156 10.10 43.96 38.04
CA GLY A 156 10.66 44.11 36.69
C GLY A 156 10.49 42.86 35.83
N HIS A 157 11.07 42.89 34.63
CA HIS A 157 11.06 41.81 33.65
C HIS A 157 11.17 40.39 34.23
N GLN A 158 10.31 39.50 33.74
CA GLN A 158 10.30 38.07 34.06
C GLN A 158 10.42 37.26 32.77
N GLU A 159 11.48 36.47 32.65
CA GLU A 159 11.70 35.54 31.53
C GLU A 159 10.59 34.48 31.42
N PHE A 160 10.01 34.11 32.56
CA PHE A 160 8.95 33.10 32.69
C PHE A 160 7.74 33.74 33.36
N PHE A 161 6.75 34.08 32.55
CA PHE A 161 5.49 34.68 32.97
C PHE A 161 4.33 34.04 32.23
N VAL A 162 3.28 33.68 32.96
CA VAL A 162 2.06 33.12 32.38
C VAL A 162 0.84 33.75 33.02
N ILE A 163 -0.21 33.91 32.23
CA ILE A 163 -1.54 34.28 32.72
C ILE A 163 -2.50 33.13 32.52
N ALA A 164 -3.39 32.94 33.49
CA ALA A 164 -4.54 32.05 33.40
C ALA A 164 -5.81 32.86 33.67
N VAL A 165 -6.85 32.64 32.87
CA VAL A 165 -8.12 33.35 33.01
C VAL A 165 -9.17 32.37 33.51
N GLU A 166 -9.92 32.77 34.54
CA GLU A 166 -11.02 31.97 35.06
C GLU A 166 -12.06 31.69 33.97
N PRO A 167 -12.73 30.51 33.93
CA PRO A 167 -13.58 30.12 32.82
C PRO A 167 -14.65 31.15 32.42
N TYR A 168 -15.29 31.84 33.36
CA TYR A 168 -16.28 32.90 33.06
C TYR A 168 -15.65 34.29 32.85
N GLY A 169 -14.33 34.41 32.86
CA GLY A 169 -13.60 35.65 32.68
C GLY A 169 -13.59 36.54 33.92
N THR A 170 -14.13 36.15 35.06
CA THR A 170 -14.36 37.09 36.17
C THR A 170 -13.07 37.63 36.80
N TYR A 171 -11.96 36.93 36.63
CA TYR A 171 -10.62 37.37 37.03
C TYR A 171 -9.54 36.67 36.21
N ALA A 172 -8.35 37.27 36.23
CA ALA A 172 -7.12 36.69 35.71
C ALA A 172 -6.10 36.45 36.84
N ILE A 173 -5.28 35.42 36.69
CA ILE A 173 -4.18 35.09 37.60
C ILE A 173 -2.88 35.19 36.78
N GLY A 174 -1.97 36.06 37.22
CA GLY A 174 -0.62 36.12 36.66
C GLY A 174 0.37 35.40 37.57
N LEU A 175 1.23 34.57 37.00
CA LEU A 175 2.22 33.76 37.71
C LEU A 175 3.59 34.03 37.11
N ALA A 176 4.54 34.41 37.95
CA ALA A 176 5.93 34.65 37.62
C ALA A 176 6.85 34.04 38.70
N THR A 177 8.16 34.02 38.42
CA THR A 177 9.16 33.54 39.37
C THR A 177 9.17 34.38 40.65
N SER A 178 9.14 35.71 40.52
CA SER A 178 9.28 36.63 41.66
C SER A 178 7.97 37.09 42.28
N PHE A 179 6.83 36.89 41.62
CA PHE A 179 5.50 37.27 42.12
C PHE A 179 4.36 36.48 41.48
N ALA A 180 3.19 36.54 42.08
CA ALA A 180 1.94 36.22 41.42
C ALA A 180 0.87 37.21 41.83
N PHE A 181 -0.19 37.34 41.04
CA PHE A 181 -1.32 38.18 41.38
C PHE A 181 -2.64 37.59 40.91
N THR A 182 -3.73 38.08 41.51
CA THR A 182 -5.09 37.92 41.02
C THR A 182 -5.66 39.29 40.69
N TYR A 183 -6.13 39.48 39.47
CA TYR A 183 -6.74 40.71 38.99
C TYR A 183 -8.24 40.52 38.77
N ARG A 184 -9.05 41.31 39.48
CA ARG A 184 -10.51 41.34 39.42
C ARG A 184 -10.96 42.71 38.91
N PRO A 185 -11.21 42.87 37.59
CA PRO A 185 -11.53 44.16 37.01
C PRO A 185 -12.86 44.74 37.51
N PHE A 186 -13.82 43.87 37.89
CA PHE A 186 -15.16 44.28 38.31
C PHE A 186 -15.52 43.86 39.74
N PRO A 187 -16.23 44.72 40.49
CA PRO A 187 -16.57 46.13 40.18
C PRO A 187 -15.44 47.12 40.51
N SER A 188 -14.42 46.70 41.28
CA SER A 188 -13.47 47.62 41.94
C SER A 188 -12.07 47.68 41.31
N GLY A 189 -11.79 46.94 40.23
CA GLY A 189 -10.46 46.88 39.63
C GLY A 189 -9.37 46.38 40.57
N SER A 190 -9.70 45.48 41.50
CA SER A 190 -8.76 45.08 42.55
C SER A 190 -7.70 44.14 42.03
N ILE A 191 -6.45 44.40 42.42
CA ILE A 191 -5.31 43.51 42.20
C ILE A 191 -4.74 43.08 43.55
N THR A 192 -4.57 41.78 43.73
CA THR A 192 -3.94 41.20 44.92
C THR A 192 -2.65 40.52 44.48
N ALA A 193 -1.50 41.10 44.81
CA ALA A 193 -0.19 40.55 44.48
C ALA A 193 0.51 39.95 45.71
N LYS A 194 1.30 38.89 45.48
CA LYS A 194 2.13 38.22 46.48
C LYS A 194 3.53 38.00 45.92
N ALA A 195 4.54 38.12 46.77
CA ALA A 195 5.91 37.75 46.39
C ALA A 195 6.01 36.23 46.17
N GLY A 196 6.78 35.80 45.17
CA GLY A 196 6.94 34.39 44.81
C GLY A 196 7.47 33.53 45.96
N SER A 197 8.35 34.10 46.81
CA SER A 197 8.85 33.44 48.02
C SER A 197 7.77 33.10 49.06
N SER A 198 6.57 33.70 48.95
CA SER A 198 5.44 33.41 49.84
C SER A 198 4.44 32.39 49.25
N ILE A 199 4.66 31.98 48.00
CA ILE A 199 3.78 31.09 47.23
C ILE A 199 4.46 29.75 47.03
N TRP A 200 5.68 29.78 46.52
CA TRP A 200 6.41 28.59 46.11
C TRP A 200 6.97 27.85 47.34
N PRO A 201 6.70 26.54 47.49
CA PRO A 201 7.14 25.78 48.65
C PRO A 201 8.67 25.81 48.84
N ASN A 202 9.12 25.70 50.10
CA ASN A 202 10.53 25.56 50.47
C ASN A 202 11.47 26.69 49.98
N ASN A 203 10.96 27.91 49.77
CA ASN A 203 11.71 29.02 49.17
C ASN A 203 12.37 28.66 47.83
N SER A 204 11.78 27.71 47.10
CA SER A 204 12.28 27.28 45.80
C SER A 204 12.04 28.36 44.74
N THR A 205 12.97 28.47 43.78
CA THR A 205 12.80 29.32 42.60
C THR A 205 12.06 28.51 41.54
N PHE A 206 10.74 28.70 41.47
CA PHE A 206 9.89 28.09 40.45
C PHE A 206 9.70 29.02 39.27
N ASN A 207 9.93 28.52 38.06
CA ASN A 207 9.72 29.25 36.81
C ASN A 207 8.46 28.71 36.12
N PRO A 208 7.33 29.45 36.15
CA PRO A 208 6.07 29.00 35.57
C PRO A 208 6.11 29.08 34.04
N CYS A 209 5.69 28.01 33.37
CA CYS A 209 5.79 27.87 31.92
C CYS A 209 4.42 27.71 31.23
N ALA A 210 3.41 27.21 31.94
CA ALA A 210 2.03 27.14 31.48
C ALA A 210 1.08 27.10 32.68
N ALA A 211 -0.11 27.67 32.52
CA ALA A 211 -1.16 27.63 33.53
C ALA A 211 -2.55 27.59 32.92
N ASP A 212 -3.49 26.95 33.61
CA ASP A 212 -4.92 27.00 33.29
C ASP A 212 -5.73 27.09 34.60
N ALA A 213 -6.83 27.85 34.57
CA ALA A 213 -7.61 28.17 35.76
C ALA A 213 -9.01 27.56 35.69
N SER A 214 -9.44 26.98 36.80
CA SER A 214 -10.84 26.65 37.07
C SER A 214 -11.48 27.77 37.91
N ASN A 215 -12.73 27.56 38.32
CA ASN A 215 -13.45 28.50 39.18
C ASN A 215 -12.80 28.63 40.58
N THR A 216 -12.16 27.56 41.08
CA THR A 216 -11.67 27.45 42.46
C THR A 216 -10.16 27.31 42.58
N TYR A 217 -9.51 26.71 41.58
CA TYR A 217 -8.09 26.42 41.61
C TYR A 217 -7.41 26.72 40.25
N THR A 218 -6.09 26.75 40.24
CA THR A 218 -5.25 26.92 39.05
C THR A 218 -4.22 25.81 39.03
N ILE A 219 -4.03 25.18 37.88
CA ILE A 219 -2.89 24.29 37.65
C ILE A 219 -1.80 25.10 36.97
N VAL A 220 -0.60 25.04 37.52
CA VAL A 220 0.59 25.62 36.89
C VAL A 220 1.65 24.55 36.71
N ALA A 221 2.19 24.47 35.51
CA ALA A 221 3.34 23.64 35.17
C ALA A 221 4.54 24.53 34.90
N GLY A 222 5.70 24.10 35.36
CA GLY A 222 6.96 24.80 35.20
C GLY A 222 8.10 23.96 35.73
N PHE A 223 9.20 24.61 36.12
CA PHE A 223 10.33 23.89 36.69
C PHE A 223 10.92 24.61 37.90
N VAL A 224 11.40 23.82 38.85
CA VAL A 224 12.21 24.29 39.96
C VAL A 224 13.67 24.27 39.54
N ALA A 225 14.35 25.41 39.64
CA ALA A 225 15.78 25.51 39.33
C ALA A 225 16.62 24.75 40.37
N GLY A 226 17.49 23.85 39.89
CA GLY A 226 18.43 23.10 40.71
C GLY A 226 19.62 23.96 41.16
N ALA A 227 20.32 23.50 42.20
CA ALA A 227 21.51 24.18 42.69
C ALA A 227 22.63 24.27 41.62
N ALA A 228 23.42 25.34 41.67
CA ALA A 228 24.59 25.52 40.81
C ALA A 228 25.54 24.31 40.94
N GLY A 229 25.79 23.59 39.85
CA GLY A 229 26.62 22.39 39.82
C GLY A 229 25.86 21.05 39.90
N SER A 230 24.54 21.06 40.10
CA SER A 230 23.72 19.86 39.94
C SER A 230 23.75 19.35 38.49
N ARG A 231 23.71 18.01 38.32
CA ARG A 231 23.57 17.38 36.99
C ARG A 231 22.17 17.55 36.40
N VAL A 232 21.15 17.67 37.26
CA VAL A 232 19.78 18.05 36.88
C VAL A 232 19.56 19.49 37.33
N ARG A 233 19.51 20.43 36.39
CA ARG A 233 19.40 21.87 36.71
C ARG A 233 17.98 22.42 36.63
N ALA A 234 17.05 21.67 36.08
CA ALA A 234 15.64 22.00 36.07
C ALA A 234 14.83 20.75 36.39
N THR A 235 14.03 20.81 37.44
CA THR A 235 13.10 19.73 37.83
C THR A 235 11.70 20.14 37.41
N PRO A 236 11.08 19.50 36.40
CA PRO A 236 9.68 19.75 36.06
C PRO A 236 8.76 19.50 37.25
N THR A 237 7.87 20.46 37.49
CA THR A 237 6.99 20.51 38.65
C THR A 237 5.62 21.05 38.23
N VAL A 238 4.56 20.41 38.76
CA VAL A 238 3.17 20.84 38.60
C VAL A 238 2.62 21.17 39.98
N TYR A 239 2.03 22.36 40.11
CA TYR A 239 1.36 22.80 41.32
C TYR A 239 -0.15 22.96 41.10
N LEU A 240 -0.92 22.53 42.09
CA LEU A 240 -2.33 22.89 42.26
C LEU A 240 -2.42 24.05 43.23
N ILE A 241 -2.92 25.20 42.79
CA ILE A 241 -3.00 26.44 43.56
C ILE A 241 -4.46 26.79 43.82
N TRP A 242 -4.78 27.22 45.04
CA TRP A 242 -6.10 27.75 45.37
C TRP A 242 -6.23 29.23 44.94
N ASN A 243 -7.27 29.56 44.16
CA ASN A 243 -7.36 30.86 43.49
C ASN A 243 -7.62 32.04 44.45
N SER A 244 -8.27 31.81 45.59
CA SER A 244 -8.67 32.92 46.47
C SER A 244 -7.51 33.58 47.22
N ASN A 245 -6.44 32.84 47.46
CA ASN A 245 -5.30 33.29 48.26
C ASN A 245 -3.95 32.88 47.67
N LEU A 246 -3.91 32.25 46.48
CA LEU A 246 -2.69 31.81 45.81
C LEU A 246 -1.83 30.87 46.68
N THR A 247 -2.44 29.94 47.42
CA THR A 247 -1.70 28.91 48.19
C THR A 247 -1.59 27.61 47.42
N VAL A 248 -0.40 27.01 47.41
CA VAL A 248 -0.17 25.66 46.85
C VAL A 248 -0.84 24.61 47.73
N LEU A 249 -1.72 23.80 47.14
CA LEU A 249 -2.45 22.71 47.79
C LEU A 249 -1.77 21.35 47.59
N SER A 250 -1.27 21.12 46.38
CA SER A 250 -0.63 19.87 45.99
C SER A 250 0.52 20.13 45.03
N THR A 251 1.46 19.19 44.99
CA THR A 251 2.67 19.27 44.18
C THR A 251 2.97 17.91 43.60
N TRP A 252 3.25 17.88 42.30
CA TRP A 252 3.86 16.75 41.63
C TRP A 252 5.18 17.19 41.00
N SER A 253 6.20 16.35 41.00
CA SER A 253 7.49 16.68 40.39
C SER A 253 8.13 15.44 39.78
N TYR A 254 8.80 15.63 38.65
CA TYR A 254 9.48 14.56 37.93
C TYR A 254 10.99 14.78 37.96
N SER A 255 11.70 13.79 38.49
CA SER A 255 13.17 13.79 38.53
C SER A 255 13.71 12.87 37.44
N ALA A 256 14.28 13.45 36.39
CA ALA A 256 14.94 12.70 35.34
C ALA A 256 16.08 11.84 35.92
N THR A 257 16.22 10.61 35.40
CA THR A 257 17.32 9.72 35.80
C THR A 257 18.67 10.36 35.45
N SER A 258 19.62 10.34 36.39
CA SER A 258 20.95 10.89 36.17
C SER A 258 21.63 10.25 34.95
N ASN A 259 22.21 11.08 34.07
CA ASN A 259 22.85 10.71 32.79
C ASN A 259 21.92 10.29 31.65
N SER A 260 20.60 10.37 31.82
CA SER A 260 19.66 10.22 30.70
C SER A 260 19.75 11.42 29.74
N TRP A 261 19.24 11.27 28.51
CA TRP A 261 19.19 12.37 27.55
C TRP A 261 18.33 13.54 28.08
N GLN A 262 17.24 13.25 28.81
CA GLN A 262 16.41 14.26 29.47
C GLN A 262 17.23 15.09 30.47
N SER A 263 18.10 14.45 31.26
CA SER A 263 18.95 15.19 32.21
C SER A 263 19.91 16.16 31.52
N ARG A 264 20.40 15.81 30.31
CA ARG A 264 21.31 16.67 29.52
C ARG A 264 20.61 17.91 28.98
N LEU A 265 19.35 17.79 28.56
CA LEU A 265 18.55 18.92 28.04
C LEU A 265 18.35 20.02 29.09
N THR A 266 18.34 19.65 30.37
CA THR A 266 18.20 20.61 31.48
C THR A 266 19.48 21.42 31.77
N TYR A 267 20.62 21.12 31.14
CA TYR A 267 21.93 21.66 31.55
C TYR A 267 22.15 23.16 31.23
N SER A 268 21.49 23.70 30.21
CA SER A 268 21.63 25.09 29.74
C SER A 268 20.29 25.85 29.75
N GLY A 269 20.31 27.18 29.60
CA GLY A 269 19.10 27.99 29.33
C GLY A 269 18.04 28.03 30.44
N VAL A 270 18.38 27.68 31.69
CA VAL A 270 17.42 27.66 32.83
C VAL A 270 17.11 29.08 33.33
N SER A 271 17.96 30.05 32.98
CA SER A 271 17.88 31.46 33.43
C SER A 271 17.41 32.43 32.36
N SER A 272 17.09 31.95 31.17
CA SER A 272 16.63 32.74 30.02
C SER A 272 15.55 31.94 29.28
N TRP A 273 14.65 32.61 28.58
CA TRP A 273 13.64 31.91 27.78
C TRP A 273 14.28 30.95 26.76
N SER A 274 13.66 29.77 26.59
CA SER A 274 14.05 28.78 25.59
C SER A 274 12.85 27.89 25.26
N SER A 275 12.63 27.64 23.97
CA SER A 275 11.54 26.80 23.46
C SER A 275 11.47 25.41 24.10
N LYS A 276 12.61 24.88 24.56
CA LYS A 276 12.68 23.58 25.24
C LYS A 276 11.93 23.51 26.57
N PHE A 277 11.78 24.64 27.26
CA PHE A 277 11.07 24.71 28.55
C PHE A 277 9.62 25.13 28.39
N THR A 278 9.15 25.33 27.15
CA THR A 278 7.73 25.49 26.92
C THR A 278 6.99 24.29 27.48
N MET A 279 5.87 24.54 28.15
CA MET A 279 4.95 23.51 28.64
C MET A 279 3.56 23.88 28.18
N SER A 280 2.62 22.98 28.40
CA SER A 280 1.21 23.26 28.18
C SER A 280 0.37 22.62 29.29
N VAL A 281 -0.71 23.30 29.66
CA VAL A 281 -1.66 22.85 30.69
C VAL A 281 -3.05 23.12 30.17
N LYS A 282 -3.93 22.13 30.27
CA LYS A 282 -5.35 22.33 30.00
C LYS A 282 -6.22 21.54 30.98
N ILE A 283 -7.08 22.24 31.70
CA ILE A 283 -8.16 21.67 32.51
C ILE A 283 -9.32 21.36 31.56
N ASN A 284 -9.93 20.19 31.71
CA ASN A 284 -11.11 19.84 30.92
C ASN A 284 -12.30 20.72 31.36
N SER A 285 -12.90 21.43 30.40
CA SER A 285 -14.01 22.35 30.67
C SER A 285 -15.29 21.64 31.08
N ASP A 286 -15.52 20.43 30.56
CA ASP A 286 -16.71 19.61 30.81
C ASP A 286 -16.56 18.81 32.10
N ASP A 287 -15.35 18.38 32.41
CA ASP A 287 -14.99 17.72 33.66
C ASP A 287 -13.72 18.32 34.28
N PRO A 288 -13.86 19.34 35.14
CA PRO A 288 -12.73 19.99 35.79
C PRO A 288 -11.93 19.09 36.75
N THR A 289 -12.23 17.81 36.90
CA THR A 289 -11.37 16.92 37.67
C THR A 289 -10.17 16.43 36.84
N ARG A 290 -10.20 16.57 35.51
CA ARG A 290 -9.17 16.05 34.59
C ARG A 290 -8.33 17.15 33.98
N VAL A 291 -7.01 16.92 33.95
CA VAL A 291 -6.03 17.90 33.50
C VAL A 291 -4.95 17.25 32.64
N LEU A 292 -4.70 17.83 31.47
CA LEU A 292 -3.57 17.48 30.62
C LEU A 292 -2.41 18.42 30.88
N VAL A 293 -1.22 17.85 31.03
CA VAL A 293 0.02 18.61 31.15
C VAL A 293 1.04 18.06 30.15
N GLY A 294 1.42 18.87 29.17
CA GLY A 294 2.42 18.52 28.17
C GLY A 294 3.81 19.05 28.54
N MET A 295 4.82 18.18 28.44
CA MET A 295 6.22 18.50 28.73
C MET A 295 7.12 18.08 27.55
N PRO A 296 7.35 18.96 26.55
CA PRO A 296 8.00 18.63 25.30
C PRO A 296 9.45 18.17 25.43
N PHE A 297 10.23 18.67 26.40
CA PHE A 297 11.59 18.17 26.63
C PHE A 297 11.64 16.80 27.31
N LEU A 298 10.56 16.36 27.95
CA LEU A 298 10.39 14.97 28.40
C LEU A 298 9.81 14.09 27.29
N ASN A 299 9.29 14.70 26.21
CA ASN A 299 8.56 14.04 25.15
C ASN A 299 7.32 13.29 25.69
N THR A 300 6.66 13.87 26.69
CA THR A 300 5.59 13.19 27.45
C THR A 300 4.40 14.12 27.70
N VAL A 301 3.19 13.58 27.60
CA VAL A 301 1.96 14.21 28.09
C VAL A 301 1.41 13.40 29.26
N PHE A 302 1.09 14.10 30.34
CA PHE A 302 0.58 13.54 31.58
C PHE A 302 -0.92 13.86 31.72
N LEU A 303 -1.70 12.85 32.11
CA LEU A 303 -3.09 12.99 32.52
C LEU A 303 -3.15 12.96 34.06
N PHE A 304 -3.57 14.07 34.64
CA PHE A 304 -3.81 14.20 36.08
C PHE A 304 -5.30 14.19 36.39
N THR A 305 -5.62 13.65 37.56
CA THR A 305 -6.93 13.75 38.21
C THR A 305 -6.82 14.57 39.49
N ILE A 306 -7.88 15.30 39.80
CA ILE A 306 -7.98 16.16 40.99
C ILE A 306 -9.09 15.62 41.87
N ASP A 307 -8.74 15.25 43.10
CA ASP A 307 -9.68 14.87 44.15
C ASP A 307 -9.63 15.88 45.30
N GLY A 308 -10.51 16.87 45.24
CA GLY A 308 -10.56 17.97 46.21
C GLY A 308 -9.30 18.84 46.17
N THR A 309 -8.33 18.54 47.02
CA THR A 309 -7.07 19.30 47.16
C THR A 309 -5.83 18.51 46.74
N THR A 310 -5.97 17.29 46.26
CA THR A 310 -4.86 16.44 45.82
C THR A 310 -4.78 16.40 44.29
N LEU A 311 -3.54 16.45 43.78
CA LEU A 311 -3.22 16.23 42.37
C LEU A 311 -2.61 14.83 42.23
N THR A 312 -3.28 13.94 41.50
CA THR A 312 -2.84 12.56 41.29
C THR A 312 -2.54 12.31 39.81
N LEU A 313 -1.38 11.72 39.52
CA LEU A 313 -1.07 11.29 38.16
C LEU A 313 -1.89 10.02 37.85
N ALA A 314 -2.79 10.10 36.87
CA ALA A 314 -3.59 8.96 36.44
C ALA A 314 -2.83 8.13 35.39
N SER A 315 -2.36 8.77 34.32
CA SER A 315 -1.67 8.12 33.21
C SER A 315 -0.71 9.06 32.49
N TYR A 316 0.13 8.54 31.62
CA TYR A 316 1.01 9.33 30.75
C TYR A 316 1.29 8.60 29.44
N VAL A 317 1.57 9.37 28.38
CA VAL A 317 2.04 8.85 27.10
C VAL A 317 3.37 9.48 26.76
N ASP A 318 4.36 8.62 26.52
CA ASP A 318 5.69 8.95 26.07
C ASP A 318 5.80 8.65 24.56
N HIS A 319 6.36 9.59 23.79
CA HIS A 319 6.53 9.47 22.35
C HIS A 319 7.94 8.98 21.96
N GLY A 320 8.66 8.34 22.88
CA GLY A 320 9.91 7.62 22.62
C GLY A 320 11.14 8.53 22.64
N GLN A 321 12.13 8.26 21.77
CA GLN A 321 13.43 8.94 21.78
C GLN A 321 13.47 10.29 21.05
N SER A 322 12.34 10.78 20.53
CA SER A 322 12.23 12.13 19.96
C SER A 322 12.03 13.18 21.07
N VAL A 323 11.94 14.45 20.70
CA VAL A 323 11.64 15.56 21.62
C VAL A 323 10.66 16.53 20.97
N GLY A 324 9.75 17.08 21.78
CA GLY A 324 8.75 18.06 21.36
C GLY A 324 7.28 17.60 21.45
N PHE A 325 7.00 16.37 21.91
CA PHE A 325 5.64 15.90 22.18
C PHE A 325 5.02 16.59 23.40
N GLY A 326 3.85 17.22 23.24
CA GLY A 326 3.16 17.94 24.31
C GLY A 326 3.48 19.43 24.38
N LYS A 327 3.99 20.04 23.29
CA LYS A 327 4.24 21.49 23.22
C LYS A 327 2.93 22.31 23.42
N GLY A 328 1.81 21.75 22.99
CA GLY A 328 0.46 22.24 23.24
C GLY A 328 -0.47 21.07 23.53
N VAL A 329 -1.39 21.24 24.48
CA VAL A 329 -2.43 20.26 24.80
C VAL A 329 -3.76 21.00 24.96
N THR A 330 -4.83 20.42 24.44
CA THR A 330 -6.16 21.00 24.62
C THR A 330 -7.25 19.92 24.56
N TRP A 331 -8.37 20.16 25.25
CA TRP A 331 -9.53 19.27 25.26
C TRP A 331 -10.51 19.67 24.17
N LEU A 332 -10.94 18.74 23.34
CA LEU A 332 -11.96 18.98 22.31
C LEU A 332 -13.36 18.72 22.88
N THR A 333 -13.48 17.66 23.67
CA THR A 333 -14.70 17.29 24.41
C THR A 333 -14.29 16.64 25.73
N ASP A 334 -15.26 16.14 26.50
CA ASP A 334 -15.04 15.28 27.67
C ASP A 334 -14.13 14.06 27.39
N SER A 335 -14.06 13.55 26.17
CA SER A 335 -13.42 12.27 25.84
C SER A 335 -12.46 12.38 24.66
N GLN A 336 -12.20 13.59 24.19
CA GLN A 336 -11.32 13.87 23.06
C GLN A 336 -10.31 14.98 23.41
N ALA A 337 -9.06 14.81 22.97
CA ALA A 337 -8.01 15.80 23.17
C ALA A 337 -7.15 15.93 21.91
N ALA A 338 -6.58 17.11 21.72
CA ALA A 338 -5.57 17.38 20.69
C ALA A 338 -4.24 17.71 21.36
N ILE A 339 -3.17 17.15 20.82
CA ILE A 339 -1.80 17.29 21.32
C ILE A 339 -0.92 17.76 20.16
N LEU A 340 -0.24 18.88 20.35
CA LEU A 340 0.76 19.37 19.41
C LEU A 340 2.08 18.63 19.63
N VAL A 341 2.54 18.01 18.56
CA VAL A 341 3.79 17.26 18.46
C VAL A 341 4.72 18.05 17.57
N SER A 342 5.84 18.49 18.14
CA SER A 342 6.93 19.08 17.37
C SER A 342 8.09 18.10 17.35
N THR A 343 8.81 18.01 16.25
CA THR A 343 10.01 17.15 16.14
C THR A 343 11.24 18.02 16.11
N TYR A 344 12.05 17.97 17.16
CA TYR A 344 13.34 18.65 17.23
C TYR A 344 14.52 17.67 17.15
N SER A 345 15.69 18.20 16.82
CA SER A 345 16.97 17.54 17.11
C SER A 345 17.16 17.33 18.62
N LEU A 346 17.92 16.30 19.02
CA LEU A 346 18.12 15.95 20.44
C LEU A 346 18.83 17.03 21.27
N ASP A 347 19.49 17.98 20.63
CA ASP A 347 20.10 19.17 21.25
C ASP A 347 19.17 20.40 21.24
N TYR A 348 17.94 20.24 20.73
CA TYR A 348 16.89 21.27 20.64
C TYR A 348 17.29 22.50 19.79
N THR A 349 18.18 22.30 18.80
CA THR A 349 18.69 23.38 17.93
C THR A 349 17.97 23.47 16.59
N THR A 350 17.47 22.35 16.06
CA THR A 350 16.82 22.27 14.74
C THR A 350 15.39 21.78 14.91
N TRP A 351 14.43 22.48 14.31
CA TRP A 351 13.02 22.09 14.25
C TRP A 351 12.72 21.46 12.88
N TYR A 352 12.34 20.18 12.86
CA TYR A 352 12.08 19.44 11.62
C TYR A 352 10.62 19.52 11.15
N SER A 353 9.65 19.35 12.05
CA SER A 353 8.22 19.29 11.69
C SER A 353 7.30 19.55 12.88
N SER A 354 6.04 19.87 12.61
CA SER A 354 4.96 19.90 13.60
C SER A 354 3.71 19.21 13.09
N GLN A 355 3.02 18.51 13.99
CA GLN A 355 1.79 17.78 13.74
C GLN A 355 0.85 17.88 14.94
N ILE A 356 -0.46 17.81 14.72
CA ILE A 356 -1.48 17.78 15.77
C ILE A 356 -2.05 16.37 15.83
N TYR A 357 -1.88 15.71 16.97
CA TYR A 357 -2.36 14.36 17.23
C TYR A 357 -3.70 14.46 17.96
N VAL A 358 -4.75 13.87 17.37
CA VAL A 358 -6.07 13.83 17.96
C VAL A 358 -6.30 12.47 18.60
N TYR A 359 -6.62 12.47 19.88
CA TYR A 359 -6.93 11.29 20.67
C TYR A 359 -8.43 11.26 20.94
N THR A 360 -9.07 10.14 20.67
CA THR A 360 -10.49 9.90 20.94
C THR A 360 -10.66 8.78 21.96
N SER A 361 -11.81 8.75 22.65
CA SER A 361 -12.15 7.75 23.67
C SER A 361 -11.25 7.78 24.91
N LEU A 362 -10.85 8.98 25.36
CA LEU A 362 -10.16 9.18 26.63
C LEU A 362 -11.08 8.84 27.81
N ASN A 363 -10.61 8.00 28.71
CA ASN A 363 -11.28 7.63 29.95
C ASN A 363 -10.48 8.12 31.17
N ASP A 364 -11.03 7.98 32.38
CA ASP A 364 -10.45 8.53 33.61
C ASP A 364 -9.09 7.92 33.99
N THR A 365 -8.76 6.75 33.43
CA THR A 365 -7.59 5.98 33.84
C THR A 365 -6.47 5.97 32.81
N ASP A 366 -6.74 6.16 31.51
CA ASP A 366 -5.73 5.90 30.48
C ASP A 366 -5.78 6.89 29.31
N LEU A 367 -4.58 7.32 28.89
CA LEU A 367 -4.37 8.03 27.63
C LEU A 367 -3.94 7.00 26.56
N PRO A 368 -4.62 6.88 25.40
CA PRO A 368 -4.27 5.89 24.39
C PRO A 368 -2.83 6.05 23.88
N SER A 369 -2.15 4.94 23.57
CA SER A 369 -0.75 4.96 23.12
C SER A 369 -0.55 5.48 21.69
N SER A 370 -1.60 5.49 20.86
CA SER A 370 -1.57 5.95 19.47
C SER A 370 -2.69 6.96 19.20
N PRO A 371 -2.44 7.97 18.34
CA PRO A 371 -3.46 8.94 17.97
C PRO A 371 -4.52 8.31 17.06
N SER A 372 -5.74 8.80 17.15
CA SER A 372 -6.84 8.42 16.25
C SER A 372 -6.79 9.15 14.91
N ALA A 373 -6.16 10.32 14.86
CA ALA A 373 -5.92 11.10 13.66
C ALA A 373 -4.72 12.04 13.82
N ILE A 374 -4.12 12.45 12.70
CA ILE A 374 -2.98 13.37 12.64
C ILE A 374 -3.33 14.50 11.66
N ILE A 375 -2.98 15.74 12.00
CA ILE A 375 -3.13 16.92 11.14
C ILE A 375 -1.75 17.59 11.01
N PRO A 376 -1.28 17.97 9.80
CA PRO A 376 -1.99 17.83 8.52
C PRO A 376 -2.16 16.38 8.06
N ASN A 377 -3.16 16.18 7.21
CA ASN A 377 -3.41 14.94 6.47
C ASN A 377 -3.92 15.27 5.06
N THR A 378 -4.18 14.25 4.25
CA THR A 378 -4.74 14.41 2.90
C THR A 378 -6.02 15.26 2.86
N GLN A 379 -6.92 15.10 3.84
CA GLN A 379 -8.18 15.86 3.91
C GLN A 379 -8.01 17.24 4.55
N GLN A 380 -7.02 17.42 5.41
CA GLN A 380 -6.75 18.66 6.12
C GLN A 380 -5.29 19.10 5.92
N PRO A 381 -4.89 19.46 4.68
CA PRO A 381 -3.53 19.90 4.40
C PRO A 381 -3.26 21.28 5.01
N LEU A 382 -2.02 21.59 5.37
CA LEU A 382 -1.70 22.96 5.81
C LEU A 382 -1.83 23.92 4.60
N PRO A 383 -2.59 25.02 4.73
CA PRO A 383 -2.64 26.06 3.71
C PRO A 383 -1.24 26.62 3.43
N SER A 384 -0.97 27.06 2.20
CA SER A 384 0.33 27.63 1.81
C SER A 384 0.70 28.91 2.58
N THR A 385 -0.27 29.59 3.17
CA THR A 385 -0.10 30.76 4.03
C THR A 385 0.29 30.42 5.46
N ILE A 386 0.19 29.16 5.87
CA ILE A 386 0.52 28.68 7.22
C ILE A 386 1.87 27.95 7.18
N ASN A 387 2.78 28.33 8.06
CA ASN A 387 4.08 27.70 8.20
C ASN A 387 3.92 26.27 8.76
N SER A 388 4.73 25.32 8.25
CA SER A 388 4.76 23.93 8.76
C SER A 388 5.23 23.82 10.22
N ILE A 389 5.81 24.88 10.75
CA ILE A 389 6.27 25.01 12.14
C ILE A 389 5.13 25.60 12.99
N LEU A 390 4.35 24.71 13.63
CA LEU A 390 3.25 25.09 14.52
C LEU A 390 3.74 25.33 15.95
N LEU A 391 3.39 26.47 16.55
CA LEU A 391 3.81 26.88 17.90
C LEU A 391 2.84 26.44 18.99
N ARG A 392 1.54 26.69 18.82
CA ARG A 392 0.51 26.52 19.87
C ARG A 392 -0.81 26.02 19.28
N ILE A 393 -1.58 25.34 20.13
CA ILE A 393 -2.97 24.95 19.86
C ILE A 393 -3.85 25.37 21.03
N ILE A 394 -5.07 25.84 20.73
CA ILE A 394 -6.11 26.18 21.70
C ILE A 394 -7.42 25.62 21.18
N SER A 395 -8.26 25.05 22.05
CA SER A 395 -9.62 24.67 21.67
C SER A 395 -10.66 25.66 22.18
N THR A 396 -11.69 25.80 21.36
CA THR A 396 -13.02 26.27 21.74
C THR A 396 -13.97 25.05 21.68
N PRO A 397 -15.17 25.13 22.28
CA PRO A 397 -16.20 24.09 22.11
C PRO A 397 -16.48 23.68 20.66
N GLU A 398 -16.34 24.60 19.70
CA GLU A 398 -16.62 24.33 18.28
C GLU A 398 -15.39 24.31 17.37
N SER A 399 -14.17 24.55 17.86
CA SER A 399 -12.99 24.66 16.97
C SER A 399 -11.64 24.42 17.67
N VAL A 400 -10.60 24.23 16.87
CA VAL A 400 -9.21 24.28 17.30
C VAL A 400 -8.47 25.36 16.54
N VAL A 401 -7.86 26.27 17.27
CA VAL A 401 -7.02 27.34 16.75
C VAL A 401 -5.56 26.91 16.85
N VAL A 402 -4.81 27.13 15.79
CA VAL A 402 -3.39 26.78 15.65
C VAL A 402 -2.62 28.05 15.31
N LEU A 403 -1.55 28.33 16.03
CA LEU A 403 -0.61 29.43 15.73
C LEU A 403 0.67 28.85 15.15
N ASP A 404 1.18 29.43 14.08
CA ASP A 404 2.46 29.08 13.45
C ASP A 404 3.62 30.00 13.86
N ALA A 405 4.83 29.67 13.42
CA ALA A 405 6.05 30.42 13.76
C ALA A 405 6.17 31.80 13.11
N ALA A 406 5.35 32.11 12.10
CA ALA A 406 5.34 33.37 11.38
C ALA A 406 4.19 34.32 11.81
N GLY A 407 3.41 33.96 12.84
CA GLY A 407 2.22 34.72 13.24
C GLY A 407 0.97 34.39 12.41
N GLY A 408 0.99 33.30 11.66
CA GLY A 408 -0.18 32.78 10.96
C GLY A 408 -1.08 31.98 11.89
N ALA A 409 -2.38 32.26 11.85
CA ALA A 409 -3.38 31.56 12.63
C ALA A 409 -4.33 30.75 11.74
N LEU A 410 -4.58 29.49 12.11
CA LEU A 410 -5.47 28.56 11.44
C LEU A 410 -6.56 28.08 12.40
N ILE A 411 -7.83 28.25 12.03
CA ILE A 411 -8.99 27.78 12.78
C ILE A 411 -9.58 26.55 12.07
N ILE A 412 -9.53 25.40 12.74
CA ILE A 412 -10.13 24.14 12.29
C ILE A 412 -11.47 23.95 13.01
N LEU A 413 -12.57 24.02 12.27
CA LEU A 413 -13.92 23.89 12.79
C LEU A 413 -14.27 22.42 13.10
N SER A 414 -15.05 22.25 14.15
CA SER A 414 -15.67 20.98 14.51
C SER A 414 -16.89 20.74 13.63
N GLU A 415 -16.86 19.66 12.87
CA GLU A 415 -17.89 19.38 11.87
C GLU A 415 -18.80 18.23 12.30
N ALA A 416 -20.06 18.29 11.86
CA ALA A 416 -21.04 17.24 12.11
C ALA A 416 -20.63 15.88 11.52
N ALA A 417 -21.29 14.81 11.97
CA ALA A 417 -21.08 13.47 11.43
C ALA A 417 -21.26 13.46 9.89
N GLY A 418 -20.35 12.80 9.19
CA GLY A 418 -20.26 12.77 7.73
C GLY A 418 -19.58 13.97 7.05
N TYR A 419 -19.12 14.96 7.81
CA TYR A 419 -18.40 16.15 7.32
C TYR A 419 -17.07 16.36 8.05
N TYR A 420 -16.09 16.97 7.40
CA TYR A 420 -14.80 17.35 7.99
C TYR A 420 -14.44 18.80 7.61
N GLY A 421 -13.67 19.47 8.48
CA GLY A 421 -13.23 20.85 8.26
C GLY A 421 -12.02 20.86 7.33
N SER A 422 -12.25 21.01 6.03
CA SER A 422 -11.21 21.09 5.01
C SER A 422 -10.46 22.42 5.09
N THR A 423 -9.15 22.36 4.96
CA THR A 423 -8.25 23.51 4.91
C THR A 423 -7.68 23.74 3.51
N ASP A 424 -8.15 22.97 2.52
CA ASP A 424 -7.71 23.09 1.13
C ASP A 424 -8.22 24.39 0.48
N THR A 425 -7.28 25.27 0.15
CA THR A 425 -7.54 26.57 -0.48
C THR A 425 -7.89 26.50 -1.96
N THR A 426 -7.74 25.35 -2.62
CA THR A 426 -7.96 25.22 -4.07
C THR A 426 -9.43 25.03 -4.45
N ASN A 427 -10.20 24.39 -3.56
CA ASN A 427 -11.61 24.06 -3.77
C ASN A 427 -12.59 24.97 -3.02
N ALA A 428 -12.06 25.90 -2.21
CA ALA A 428 -12.84 26.91 -1.51
C ALA A 428 -12.33 28.31 -1.84
N PRO A 429 -13.17 29.33 -1.78
CA PRO A 429 -12.76 30.72 -1.95
C PRO A 429 -12.01 31.22 -0.70
N VAL A 430 -10.96 30.54 -0.22
CA VAL A 430 -10.23 30.98 0.96
C VAL A 430 -9.60 32.34 0.66
N ALA A 431 -10.14 33.39 1.29
CA ALA A 431 -9.54 34.71 1.22
C ALA A 431 -8.16 34.63 1.87
N ALA A 432 -7.18 35.33 1.30
CA ALA A 432 -5.83 35.48 1.87
C ALA A 432 -5.80 36.27 3.20
N SER A 433 -6.93 36.40 3.91
CA SER A 433 -7.07 37.12 5.17
C SER A 433 -6.83 36.19 6.36
N MET A 434 -5.97 36.60 7.29
CA MET A 434 -5.72 35.89 8.55
C MET A 434 -6.80 36.21 9.59
N PRO A 435 -7.23 35.23 10.42
CA PRO A 435 -6.80 33.83 10.39
C PRO A 435 -7.48 33.04 9.27
N VAL A 436 -6.79 32.01 8.78
CA VAL A 436 -7.37 31.06 7.82
C VAL A 436 -8.37 30.17 8.55
N VAL A 437 -9.58 30.04 8.03
CA VAL A 437 -10.60 29.15 8.64
C VAL A 437 -10.93 28.00 7.70
N SER A 438 -10.99 26.79 8.25
CA SER A 438 -11.45 25.60 7.54
C SER A 438 -12.92 25.71 7.13
N HIS A 439 -13.33 25.01 6.09
CA HIS A 439 -14.71 24.96 5.62
C HIS A 439 -15.26 23.52 5.65
N SER A 440 -16.56 23.40 5.92
CA SER A 440 -17.24 22.11 5.96
C SER A 440 -17.23 21.43 4.59
N THR A 441 -16.68 20.22 4.52
CA THR A 441 -16.66 19.38 3.31
C THR A 441 -17.20 17.98 3.65
N THR A 442 -17.99 17.40 2.74
CA THR A 442 -18.47 16.01 2.89
C THR A 442 -17.32 15.02 2.84
N CYS A 443 -17.37 13.97 3.67
CA CYS A 443 -16.41 12.86 3.57
C CYS A 443 -16.34 12.31 2.13
N ILE A 444 -15.11 12.16 1.61
CA ILE A 444 -14.87 11.57 0.29
C ILE A 444 -15.32 10.10 0.26
N GLY A 445 -15.60 9.58 -0.93
CA GLY A 445 -15.95 8.17 -1.12
C GLY A 445 -14.91 7.24 -0.46
N GLY A 446 -15.38 6.16 0.15
CA GLY A 446 -14.55 5.21 0.89
C GLY A 446 -14.23 5.63 2.33
N THR A 447 -14.62 6.83 2.75
CA THR A 447 -14.40 7.32 4.12
C THR A 447 -15.70 7.63 4.85
N TYR A 448 -15.66 7.68 6.17
CA TYR A 448 -16.82 7.99 7.00
C TYR A 448 -16.41 8.74 8.28
N LYS A 449 -17.37 9.39 8.93
CA LYS A 449 -17.20 10.07 10.20
C LYS A 449 -18.48 9.92 11.03
N SER A 450 -18.42 9.16 12.11
CA SER A 450 -19.56 8.87 12.99
C SER A 450 -19.87 10.00 13.97
N ASP A 451 -18.86 10.72 14.41
CA ASP A 451 -18.93 11.62 15.55
C ASP A 451 -18.61 13.06 15.14
N VAL A 452 -19.08 14.01 15.95
CA VAL A 452 -18.74 15.43 15.80
C VAL A 452 -17.31 15.67 16.29
N GLY A 453 -16.56 16.51 15.59
CA GLY A 453 -15.18 16.83 15.98
C GLY A 453 -14.36 17.47 14.85
N ILE A 454 -13.12 17.83 15.17
CA ILE A 454 -12.16 18.39 14.21
C ILE A 454 -11.40 17.33 13.39
N HIS A 455 -11.55 16.05 13.75
CA HIS A 455 -10.82 14.96 13.11
C HIS A 455 -11.30 14.71 11.68
N PRO A 456 -10.43 14.20 10.80
CA PRO A 456 -10.80 13.84 9.42
C PRO A 456 -11.78 12.65 9.40
N CYS A 457 -12.24 12.32 8.19
CA CYS A 457 -12.99 11.10 7.94
C CYS A 457 -12.06 9.89 7.96
N LYS A 458 -12.50 8.80 8.59
CA LYS A 458 -11.78 7.53 8.71
C LYS A 458 -12.05 6.66 7.48
N LEU A 459 -11.09 5.82 7.10
CA LEU A 459 -11.31 4.82 6.04
C LEU A 459 -12.37 3.80 6.47
N CYS A 460 -13.24 3.41 5.54
CA CYS A 460 -14.11 2.26 5.73
C CYS A 460 -13.27 0.98 5.86
N SER A 461 -13.59 0.13 6.85
CA SER A 461 -12.93 -1.16 7.04
C SER A 461 -13.16 -2.08 5.83
N SER A 462 -12.23 -2.99 5.57
CA SER A 462 -12.39 -4.03 4.54
C SER A 462 -13.74 -4.75 4.66
N GLY A 463 -14.38 -5.01 3.53
CA GLY A 463 -15.73 -5.59 3.47
C GLY A 463 -16.88 -4.60 3.66
N THR A 464 -16.58 -3.30 3.85
CA THR A 464 -17.56 -2.22 3.92
C THR A 464 -17.27 -1.14 2.89
N LYS A 465 -18.29 -0.40 2.46
CA LYS A 465 -18.19 0.65 1.44
C LYS A 465 -18.93 1.92 1.81
N ASN A 466 -18.49 3.04 1.25
CA ASN A 466 -19.23 4.30 1.24
C ASN A 466 -19.06 5.01 -0.12
N LEU A 467 -20.17 5.34 -0.78
CA LEU A 467 -20.15 6.01 -2.09
C LEU A 467 -19.67 7.46 -2.05
N GLY A 468 -19.72 8.13 -0.89
CA GLY A 468 -19.35 9.54 -0.74
C GLY A 468 -20.35 10.53 -1.36
N THR A 469 -21.51 10.06 -1.85
CA THR A 469 -22.57 10.91 -2.43
C THR A 469 -23.47 11.57 -1.38
N THR A 470 -23.39 11.12 -0.13
CA THR A 470 -24.14 11.63 1.02
C THR A 470 -23.20 11.75 2.21
N ALA A 471 -23.57 12.52 3.23
CA ALA A 471 -22.84 12.62 4.49
C ALA A 471 -22.53 11.21 5.04
N GLY A 472 -21.26 10.81 4.97
CA GLY A 472 -20.81 9.47 5.27
C GLY A 472 -20.74 9.22 6.77
N ILE A 473 -21.88 8.98 7.43
CA ILE A 473 -21.93 8.77 8.89
C ILE A 473 -21.43 7.37 9.26
N SER A 474 -21.65 6.39 8.40
CA SER A 474 -21.23 5.00 8.60
C SER A 474 -20.94 4.30 7.27
N CYS A 475 -20.19 3.20 7.32
CA CYS A 475 -19.96 2.34 6.17
C CYS A 475 -21.04 1.27 6.05
N THR A 476 -21.39 0.93 4.81
CA THR A 476 -22.36 -0.13 4.50
C THR A 476 -21.64 -1.44 4.18
N ASN A 477 -22.17 -2.59 4.60
CA ASN A 477 -21.54 -3.87 4.30
C ASN A 477 -21.64 -4.21 2.80
N CYS A 478 -20.57 -4.79 2.26
CA CYS A 478 -20.57 -5.40 0.92
C CYS A 478 -21.09 -6.85 0.96
N SER A 479 -21.45 -7.40 -0.20
CA SER A 479 -21.79 -8.83 -0.32
C SER A 479 -20.54 -9.70 -0.18
N SER A 480 -20.71 -10.95 0.29
CA SER A 480 -19.60 -11.89 0.51
C SER A 480 -18.77 -12.20 -0.72
N ASP A 481 -19.37 -12.11 -1.91
CA ASP A 481 -18.75 -12.52 -3.19
C ASP A 481 -18.13 -11.34 -3.96
N SER A 482 -18.08 -10.16 -3.32
CA SER A 482 -17.64 -8.91 -3.90
C SER A 482 -16.27 -8.47 -3.35
N PHE A 483 -15.54 -7.73 -4.18
CA PHE A 483 -14.27 -7.11 -3.83
C PHE A 483 -14.50 -5.72 -3.23
N CYS A 484 -14.28 -5.63 -1.91
CA CYS A 484 -14.36 -4.40 -1.13
C CYS A 484 -13.11 -4.25 -0.24
N PRO A 485 -12.03 -3.63 -0.76
CA PRO A 485 -10.84 -3.34 0.02
C PRO A 485 -11.08 -2.23 1.05
N LEU A 486 -10.07 -1.96 1.86
CA LEU A 486 -10.01 -0.84 2.79
C LEU A 486 -10.29 0.45 2.00
N GLY A 487 -11.25 1.25 2.48
CA GLY A 487 -11.65 2.46 1.78
C GLY A 487 -12.47 2.24 0.51
N ALA A 488 -13.17 1.11 0.37
CA ALA A 488 -13.98 0.83 -0.81
C ALA A 488 -15.08 1.88 -1.04
N VAL A 489 -15.15 2.40 -2.26
CA VAL A 489 -16.22 3.30 -2.72
C VAL A 489 -17.38 2.47 -3.27
N TYR A 490 -17.05 1.51 -4.13
CA TYR A 490 -18.00 0.68 -4.85
C TYR A 490 -17.90 -0.79 -4.44
N GLU A 491 -18.89 -1.57 -4.83
CA GLU A 491 -18.86 -3.02 -4.70
C GLU A 491 -18.54 -3.61 -6.08
N ILE A 492 -17.38 -4.25 -6.19
CA ILE A 492 -16.88 -4.79 -7.47
C ILE A 492 -17.11 -6.30 -7.49
N ASN A 493 -17.62 -6.83 -8.60
CA ASN A 493 -17.76 -8.28 -8.76
C ASN A 493 -16.36 -8.91 -8.87
N SER A 494 -16.10 -9.98 -8.10
CA SER A 494 -14.83 -10.71 -8.12
C SER A 494 -14.45 -11.25 -9.49
N THR A 495 -15.42 -11.48 -10.39
CA THR A 495 -15.16 -11.86 -11.79
C THR A 495 -14.39 -10.81 -12.60
N LEU A 496 -14.37 -9.55 -12.16
CA LEU A 496 -13.62 -8.48 -12.83
C LEU A 496 -12.12 -8.47 -12.48
N LEU A 497 -11.69 -9.27 -11.49
CA LEU A 497 -10.30 -9.38 -11.03
C LEU A 497 -9.49 -10.46 -11.77
N ILE A 498 -10.05 -11.06 -12.83
CA ILE A 498 -9.37 -12.12 -13.58
C ILE A 498 -8.15 -11.54 -14.31
N SER A 499 -6.99 -12.17 -14.11
CA SER A 499 -5.80 -11.91 -14.91
C SER A 499 -5.79 -12.85 -16.12
N LEU A 500 -5.46 -12.33 -17.30
CA LEU A 500 -5.31 -13.06 -18.54
C LEU A 500 -3.83 -13.09 -18.90
N SER A 501 -3.23 -14.28 -18.82
CA SER A 501 -1.88 -14.51 -19.33
C SER A 501 -1.94 -15.48 -20.51
N GLN A 502 -1.33 -15.10 -21.62
CA GLN A 502 -1.16 -15.97 -22.79
C GLN A 502 0.07 -16.88 -22.66
N ALA A 503 0.57 -17.10 -21.43
CA ALA A 503 1.69 -18.00 -21.16
C ALA A 503 1.37 -19.42 -21.64
N TYR A 504 1.87 -19.82 -22.80
CA TYR A 504 1.83 -21.20 -23.25
C TYR A 504 3.15 -21.86 -22.88
N SER A 505 3.12 -22.83 -21.97
CA SER A 505 4.27 -23.69 -21.74
C SER A 505 4.40 -24.66 -22.92
N TYR A 506 5.50 -24.55 -23.65
CA TYR A 506 5.82 -25.53 -24.69
C TYR A 506 5.92 -26.94 -24.03
N PRO A 507 5.33 -27.99 -24.62
CA PRO A 507 5.35 -29.30 -24.02
C PRO A 507 6.78 -29.82 -23.86
N ARG A 508 7.02 -30.67 -22.86
CA ARG A 508 8.29 -31.41 -22.81
C ARG A 508 8.35 -32.38 -23.98
N SER A 509 9.54 -32.51 -24.56
CA SER A 509 9.82 -33.60 -25.50
C SER A 509 9.43 -34.96 -24.91
N PRO A 510 8.81 -35.85 -25.69
CA PRO A 510 8.53 -37.21 -25.24
C PRO A 510 9.83 -37.94 -24.89
N GLU A 511 9.77 -38.88 -23.93
CA GLU A 511 10.94 -39.60 -23.43
C GLU A 511 11.65 -40.43 -24.51
N MET A 512 10.91 -40.87 -25.54
CA MET A 512 11.47 -41.59 -26.69
C MET A 512 11.48 -40.70 -27.94
N THR A 513 12.68 -40.35 -28.38
CA THR A 513 12.92 -39.50 -29.56
C THR A 513 13.43 -40.30 -30.76
N ASN A 514 13.32 -41.63 -30.74
CA ASN A 514 13.70 -42.51 -31.85
C ASN A 514 12.48 -43.29 -32.33
N PHE A 515 12.17 -43.17 -33.62
CA PHE A 515 11.00 -43.81 -34.22
C PHE A 515 11.04 -45.34 -34.12
N GLU A 516 12.21 -45.97 -34.18
CA GLU A 516 12.32 -47.44 -34.05
C GLU A 516 11.85 -47.92 -32.68
N ASP A 517 12.23 -47.22 -31.62
CA ASP A 517 11.86 -47.56 -30.25
C ASP A 517 10.37 -47.28 -30.01
N VAL A 518 9.84 -46.19 -30.57
CA VAL A 518 8.40 -45.87 -30.56
C VAL A 518 7.59 -46.95 -31.29
N LEU A 519 8.05 -47.37 -32.48
CA LEU A 519 7.43 -48.42 -33.27
C LEU A 519 7.47 -49.75 -32.50
N LEU A 520 8.63 -50.15 -31.98
CA LEU A 520 8.81 -51.42 -31.26
C LEU A 520 7.98 -51.45 -29.98
N MET A 521 8.00 -50.37 -29.18
CA MET A 521 7.18 -50.28 -27.98
C MET A 521 5.69 -50.39 -28.32
N ASN A 522 5.19 -49.71 -29.35
CA ASN A 522 3.78 -49.83 -29.71
C ASN A 522 3.40 -51.20 -30.30
N MET A 523 4.32 -51.88 -30.99
CA MET A 523 4.08 -53.23 -31.53
C MET A 523 3.99 -54.30 -30.44
N PHE A 524 4.74 -54.15 -29.33
CA PHE A 524 4.87 -55.19 -28.29
C PHE A 524 4.22 -54.85 -26.94
N THR A 525 3.66 -53.65 -26.75
CA THR A 525 2.95 -53.29 -25.51
C THR A 525 1.50 -53.76 -25.51
N MET A 526 1.05 -54.27 -24.36
CA MET A 526 -0.35 -54.56 -24.06
C MET A 526 -0.82 -53.65 -22.93
N GLY A 527 -1.75 -52.74 -23.23
CA GLY A 527 -2.39 -51.92 -22.21
C GLY A 527 -3.47 -52.67 -21.45
N SER A 528 -3.84 -52.15 -20.28
CA SER A 528 -4.84 -52.74 -19.38
C SER A 528 -6.29 -52.38 -19.74
N THR A 529 -6.51 -51.39 -20.62
CA THR A 529 -7.85 -50.97 -21.04
C THR A 529 -8.34 -51.71 -22.28
N THR A 530 -9.65 -51.81 -22.45
CA THR A 530 -10.26 -52.52 -23.59
C THR A 530 -9.94 -51.86 -24.93
N SER A 531 -9.86 -50.52 -24.98
CA SER A 531 -9.42 -49.80 -26.19
C SER A 531 -7.95 -50.10 -26.53
N CYS A 532 -7.09 -50.20 -25.52
CA CYS A 532 -5.69 -50.55 -25.68
C CYS A 532 -5.46 -51.96 -26.23
N LEU A 533 -6.22 -52.94 -25.75
CA LEU A 533 -6.10 -54.32 -26.21
C LEU A 533 -6.47 -54.46 -27.70
N ILE A 534 -7.51 -53.74 -28.15
CA ILE A 534 -7.97 -53.79 -29.54
C ILE A 534 -6.95 -53.15 -30.50
N VAL A 535 -6.25 -52.11 -30.05
CA VAL A 535 -5.24 -51.37 -30.85
C VAL A 535 -3.87 -52.07 -30.85
N SER A 536 -3.61 -52.95 -29.88
CA SER A 536 -2.33 -53.66 -29.72
C SER A 536 -2.10 -54.74 -30.80
N PRO A 537 -1.04 -54.62 -31.63
CA PRO A 537 -0.72 -55.62 -32.66
C PRO A 537 -0.36 -57.00 -32.07
N ILE A 538 0.32 -57.02 -30.93
CA ILE A 538 0.67 -58.28 -30.25
C ILE A 538 -0.59 -59.03 -29.77
N PHE A 539 -1.66 -58.34 -29.38
CA PHE A 539 -2.93 -58.98 -28.98
C PHE A 539 -3.55 -59.76 -30.14
N TRP A 540 -3.63 -59.16 -31.33
CA TRP A 540 -4.10 -59.84 -32.53
C TRP A 540 -3.17 -60.99 -32.95
N SER A 541 -1.86 -60.81 -32.81
CA SER A 541 -0.89 -61.87 -33.07
C SER A 541 -1.06 -63.08 -32.12
N LEU A 542 -1.39 -62.84 -30.85
CA LEU A 542 -1.66 -63.90 -29.86
C LEU A 542 -3.00 -64.59 -30.10
N ILE A 543 -4.05 -63.85 -30.48
CA ILE A 543 -5.32 -64.45 -30.90
C ILE A 543 -5.07 -65.38 -32.09
N LEU A 544 -4.34 -64.89 -33.10
CA LEU A 544 -4.03 -65.68 -34.27
C LEU A 544 -3.26 -66.93 -33.87
N THR A 545 -2.20 -66.78 -33.07
CA THR A 545 -1.40 -67.90 -32.53
C THR A 545 -2.24 -68.88 -31.70
N GLY A 546 -3.20 -68.40 -30.91
CA GLY A 546 -4.14 -69.22 -30.17
C GLY A 546 -5.05 -70.03 -31.08
N ILE A 547 -5.59 -69.42 -32.14
CA ILE A 547 -6.31 -70.13 -33.21
C ILE A 547 -5.41 -71.17 -33.86
N CYS A 548 -4.12 -70.87 -34.07
CA CYS A 548 -3.15 -71.83 -34.61
C CYS A 548 -3.00 -73.05 -33.71
N ILE A 549 -2.83 -72.83 -32.41
CA ILE A 549 -2.70 -73.91 -31.41
C ILE A 549 -3.99 -74.73 -31.33
N ILE A 550 -5.16 -74.10 -31.39
CA ILE A 550 -6.44 -74.81 -31.43
C ILE A 550 -6.54 -75.68 -32.70
N ILE A 551 -6.17 -75.15 -33.87
CA ILE A 551 -6.12 -75.93 -35.11
C ILE A 551 -5.12 -77.09 -34.98
N LEU A 552 -3.95 -76.87 -34.37
CA LEU A 552 -2.96 -77.92 -34.09
C LEU A 552 -3.50 -79.00 -33.14
N LEU A 553 -4.24 -78.63 -32.10
CA LEU A 553 -4.85 -79.56 -31.14
C LEU A 553 -6.03 -80.33 -31.76
N ILE A 554 -6.85 -79.68 -32.60
CA ILE A 554 -7.89 -80.34 -33.39
C ILE A 554 -7.24 -81.35 -34.36
N MET A 555 -6.12 -80.99 -34.98
CA MET A 555 -5.38 -81.89 -35.87
C MET A 555 -4.76 -83.07 -35.11
N ALA A 556 -4.12 -82.82 -33.96
CA ALA A 556 -3.55 -83.86 -33.11
C ALA A 556 -4.63 -84.82 -32.56
N SER A 557 -5.79 -84.29 -32.19
CA SER A 557 -6.92 -85.12 -31.74
C SER A 557 -7.56 -85.91 -32.90
N LEU A 558 -7.63 -85.34 -34.10
CA LEU A 558 -8.06 -86.06 -35.31
C LEU A 558 -7.09 -87.19 -35.70
N ILE A 559 -5.78 -87.02 -35.48
CA ILE A 559 -4.77 -88.09 -35.67
C ILE A 559 -4.99 -89.26 -34.71
N TRP A 560 -5.44 -88.99 -33.47
CA TRP A 560 -5.65 -90.03 -32.46
C TRP A 560 -7.03 -90.70 -32.51
N CYS A 561 -8.07 -90.04 -33.01
CA CYS A 561 -9.45 -90.53 -32.91
C CYS A 561 -10.09 -91.02 -34.23
N VAL A 562 -9.47 -90.83 -35.40
CA VAL A 562 -10.11 -91.10 -36.70
C VAL A 562 -9.41 -92.23 -37.48
N HIS A 563 -10.18 -93.13 -38.11
CA HIS A 563 -9.68 -94.16 -39.02
C HIS A 563 -8.79 -93.57 -40.14
N PRO A 564 -7.68 -94.24 -40.52
CA PRO A 564 -6.62 -93.69 -41.38
C PRO A 564 -7.06 -93.21 -42.77
N THR A 565 -8.19 -93.71 -43.30
CA THR A 565 -8.70 -93.33 -44.63
C THR A 565 -9.43 -91.98 -44.68
N LYS A 566 -10.02 -91.51 -43.56
CA LYS A 566 -10.63 -90.17 -43.48
C LYS A 566 -9.59 -89.09 -43.13
N HIS A 567 -8.54 -89.46 -42.41
CA HIS A 567 -7.40 -88.60 -42.07
C HIS A 567 -6.70 -88.04 -43.32
N GLU A 568 -6.42 -88.88 -44.33
CA GLU A 568 -5.76 -88.45 -45.58
C GLU A 568 -6.58 -87.41 -46.37
N ARG A 569 -7.92 -87.49 -46.32
CA ARG A 569 -8.82 -86.54 -47.01
C ARG A 569 -8.83 -85.14 -46.36
N TYR A 570 -8.88 -85.07 -45.03
CA TYR A 570 -8.82 -83.79 -44.30
C TYR A 570 -7.42 -83.15 -44.41
N LYS A 571 -6.36 -83.96 -44.34
CA LYS A 571 -4.98 -83.52 -44.53
C LYS A 571 -4.72 -82.96 -45.93
N ALA A 572 -5.24 -83.60 -46.99
CA ALA A 572 -5.11 -83.11 -48.37
C ALA A 572 -5.82 -81.76 -48.58
N THR A 573 -7.03 -81.59 -48.01
CA THR A 573 -7.80 -80.35 -48.13
C THR A 573 -7.10 -79.19 -47.41
N MET A 574 -6.61 -79.41 -46.19
CA MET A 574 -5.84 -78.41 -45.43
C MET A 574 -4.49 -78.08 -46.07
N LYS A 575 -3.79 -79.09 -46.61
CA LYS A 575 -2.52 -78.88 -47.35
C LYS A 575 -2.73 -77.96 -48.55
N THR A 576 -3.83 -78.13 -49.28
CA THR A 576 -4.17 -77.29 -50.45
C THR A 576 -4.43 -75.83 -50.07
N VAL A 577 -5.00 -75.56 -48.90
CA VAL A 577 -5.29 -74.21 -48.40
C VAL A 577 -4.02 -73.53 -47.87
N PHE A 578 -3.25 -74.22 -47.02
CA PHE A 578 -2.08 -73.63 -46.35
C PHE A 578 -0.79 -73.67 -47.18
N GLN A 579 -0.70 -74.51 -48.22
CA GLN A 579 0.43 -74.44 -49.18
C GLN A 579 0.47 -73.10 -49.92
N LYS A 580 -0.68 -72.45 -50.13
CA LYS A 580 -0.75 -71.19 -50.86
C LYS A 580 -0.40 -69.97 -49.99
N THR A 581 -0.32 -70.12 -48.67
CA THR A 581 -0.06 -69.01 -47.74
C THR A 581 1.31 -69.09 -47.06
N ASP A 582 2.11 -70.13 -47.36
CA ASP A 582 3.46 -70.32 -46.84
C ASP A 582 4.49 -69.50 -47.63
N LEU A 583 4.88 -68.35 -47.08
CA LEU A 583 5.88 -67.47 -47.67
C LEU A 583 7.32 -67.93 -47.42
N VAL A 584 7.55 -68.89 -46.52
CA VAL A 584 8.90 -69.21 -46.00
C VAL A 584 9.34 -70.64 -46.34
N GLY A 585 8.42 -71.62 -46.36
CA GLY A 585 8.74 -73.04 -46.47
C GLY A 585 8.37 -73.72 -47.79
N GLU A 586 8.02 -72.95 -48.84
CA GLU A 586 7.56 -73.46 -50.15
C GLU A 586 6.44 -74.52 -50.06
N GLY A 587 5.64 -74.51 -48.99
CA GLY A 587 4.51 -75.41 -48.82
C GLY A 587 4.87 -76.83 -48.34
N GLU A 588 6.07 -77.04 -47.78
CA GLU A 588 6.45 -78.32 -47.15
C GLU A 588 5.70 -78.57 -45.83
N LEU A 589 5.35 -77.50 -45.09
CA LEU A 589 4.70 -77.57 -43.77
C LEU A 589 3.49 -76.62 -43.71
N TRP A 590 2.30 -77.16 -43.46
CA TRP A 590 1.07 -76.38 -43.28
C TRP A 590 1.14 -75.38 -42.10
N ALA A 591 2.01 -75.63 -41.12
CA ALA A 591 2.28 -74.70 -40.01
C ALA A 591 3.03 -73.43 -40.46
N GLY A 592 3.82 -73.47 -41.55
CA GLY A 592 4.53 -72.32 -42.11
C GLY A 592 3.58 -71.28 -42.74
N GLY A 593 2.51 -71.75 -43.38
CA GLY A 593 1.47 -70.90 -43.96
C GLY A 593 0.64 -70.11 -42.95
N ILE A 594 0.64 -70.53 -41.68
CA ILE A 594 -0.07 -69.85 -40.59
C ILE A 594 0.83 -68.81 -39.91
N ALA A 595 2.10 -69.15 -39.67
CA ALA A 595 3.09 -68.20 -39.18
C ALA A 595 3.27 -67.02 -40.15
N SER A 596 3.24 -67.29 -41.45
CA SER A 596 3.27 -66.27 -42.50
C SER A 596 2.10 -65.27 -42.40
N LEU A 597 0.91 -65.72 -41.99
CA LEU A 597 -0.28 -64.87 -41.84
C LEU A 597 -0.17 -63.94 -40.61
N ALA A 598 0.47 -64.41 -39.53
CA ALA A 598 0.77 -63.57 -38.37
C ALA A 598 1.77 -62.46 -38.71
N VAL A 599 2.78 -62.76 -39.53
CA VAL A 599 3.74 -61.75 -40.01
C VAL A 599 3.07 -60.71 -40.89
N VAL A 600 2.25 -61.13 -41.86
CA VAL A 600 1.51 -60.21 -42.72
C VAL A 600 0.63 -59.25 -41.90
N LEU A 601 -0.02 -59.77 -40.85
CA LEU A 601 -0.84 -58.94 -39.95
C LEU A 601 0.00 -57.91 -39.17
N ILE A 602 1.14 -58.32 -38.61
CA ILE A 602 2.07 -57.43 -37.89
C ILE A 602 2.60 -56.35 -38.83
N THR A 603 2.96 -56.72 -40.06
CA THR A 603 3.43 -55.78 -41.08
C THR A 603 2.34 -54.77 -41.46
N ILE A 604 1.10 -55.22 -41.70
CA ILE A 604 -0.02 -54.30 -41.99
C ILE A 604 -0.24 -53.33 -40.82
N MET A 605 -0.24 -53.83 -39.58
CA MET A 605 -0.39 -53.00 -38.38
C MET A 605 0.77 -52.00 -38.19
N ALA A 606 2.00 -52.38 -38.56
CA ALA A 606 3.16 -51.48 -38.55
C ALA A 606 3.00 -50.34 -39.56
N TYR A 607 2.52 -50.62 -40.78
CA TYR A 607 2.24 -49.59 -41.78
C TYR A 607 1.07 -48.66 -41.37
N THR A 608 -0.03 -49.21 -40.82
CA THR A 608 -1.16 -48.38 -40.37
C THR A 608 -0.78 -47.49 -39.18
N PHE A 609 0.04 -48.01 -38.25
CA PHE A 609 0.62 -47.21 -37.18
C PHE A 609 1.50 -46.07 -37.73
N SER A 610 2.40 -46.39 -38.65
CA SER A 610 3.35 -45.42 -39.23
C SER A 610 2.66 -44.25 -39.92
N ILE A 611 1.62 -44.54 -40.71
CA ILE A 611 0.79 -43.51 -41.37
C ILE A 611 0.05 -42.67 -40.32
N SER A 612 -0.52 -43.32 -39.30
CA SER A 612 -1.26 -42.61 -38.24
C SER A 612 -0.34 -41.73 -37.38
N TYR A 613 0.89 -42.19 -37.13
CA TYR A 613 1.93 -41.45 -36.40
C TYR A 613 2.44 -40.24 -37.20
N MET A 614 2.62 -40.39 -38.51
CA MET A 614 2.98 -39.29 -39.41
C MET A 614 1.94 -38.16 -39.40
N ASN A 615 0.65 -38.51 -39.34
CA ASN A 615 -0.45 -37.54 -39.26
C ASN A 615 -0.58 -36.84 -37.88
N GLN A 616 0.26 -37.16 -36.89
CA GLN A 616 0.32 -36.49 -35.58
C GLN A 616 1.38 -35.39 -35.54
N TYR A 617 1.51 -34.64 -36.64
CA TYR A 617 2.38 -33.47 -36.76
C TYR A 617 1.71 -32.41 -37.65
N PRO A 618 1.84 -31.11 -37.35
CA PRO A 618 2.45 -30.52 -36.14
C PRO A 618 1.57 -30.73 -34.89
N ALA A 619 2.19 -30.71 -33.70
CA ALA A 619 1.49 -30.98 -32.44
C ALA A 619 0.36 -29.98 -32.15
N GLU A 620 0.56 -28.72 -32.53
CA GLU A 620 -0.39 -27.61 -32.32
C GLU A 620 -1.70 -27.77 -33.12
N LYS A 621 -1.69 -28.54 -34.21
CA LYS A 621 -2.86 -28.75 -35.10
C LYS A 621 -3.53 -30.12 -34.90
N THR A 622 -3.01 -30.96 -34.00
CA THR A 622 -3.42 -32.37 -33.87
C THR A 622 -3.92 -32.73 -32.47
N GLN A 623 -5.07 -33.43 -32.40
CA GLN A 623 -5.66 -33.90 -31.15
C GLN A 623 -5.00 -35.20 -30.64
N GLY A 624 -5.31 -35.61 -29.40
CA GLY A 624 -4.93 -36.88 -28.78
C GLY A 624 -4.85 -38.09 -29.74
N SER A 625 -3.75 -38.83 -29.71
CA SER A 625 -3.55 -40.05 -30.48
C SER A 625 -4.57 -41.12 -30.07
N LYS A 626 -5.30 -41.66 -31.04
CA LYS A 626 -6.28 -42.76 -30.86
C LYS A 626 -5.80 -44.12 -31.36
N PHE A 627 -4.65 -44.14 -32.03
CA PHE A 627 -4.05 -45.33 -32.67
C PHE A 627 -2.95 -45.97 -31.83
N ALA A 628 -2.72 -45.46 -30.60
CA ALA A 628 -1.81 -46.01 -29.61
C ALA A 628 -2.46 -45.93 -28.23
N CYS A 629 -1.96 -46.72 -27.29
CA CYS A 629 -2.39 -46.67 -25.89
C CYS A 629 -2.06 -45.35 -25.19
N ASP A 630 -0.94 -44.75 -25.60
CA ASP A 630 -0.53 -43.44 -25.12
C ASP A 630 -1.19 -42.35 -25.98
N SER A 631 -2.11 -41.60 -25.36
CA SER A 631 -2.81 -40.46 -25.98
C SER A 631 -1.94 -39.21 -26.15
N THR A 632 -0.76 -39.18 -25.52
CA THR A 632 0.24 -38.11 -25.62
C THR A 632 1.27 -38.35 -26.73
N LEU A 633 1.23 -39.53 -27.36
CA LEU A 633 2.14 -39.87 -28.45
C LEU A 633 1.93 -38.92 -29.65
N ARG A 634 3.00 -38.23 -30.03
CA ARG A 634 3.06 -37.30 -31.18
C ARG A 634 4.36 -37.52 -31.93
N ASN A 635 4.38 -37.19 -33.22
CA ASN A 635 5.60 -37.14 -34.02
C ASN A 635 6.30 -35.78 -33.86
N ALA A 636 6.46 -35.28 -32.62
CA ALA A 636 7.01 -33.96 -32.35
C ALA A 636 8.01 -33.99 -31.18
N LYS A 637 9.13 -33.33 -31.38
CA LYS A 637 10.19 -33.07 -30.39
C LYS A 637 10.27 -31.56 -30.18
N PHE A 638 10.44 -31.16 -28.92
CA PHE A 638 10.44 -29.77 -28.48
C PHE A 638 11.78 -29.42 -27.84
N GLU A 639 12.38 -28.31 -28.27
CA GLU A 639 13.57 -27.73 -27.68
C GLU A 639 13.31 -26.26 -27.35
N SER A 640 13.55 -25.86 -26.10
CA SER A 640 13.41 -24.46 -25.66
C SER A 640 14.76 -23.95 -25.21
N SER A 641 15.18 -22.80 -25.73
CA SER A 641 16.47 -22.17 -25.40
C SER A 641 16.32 -20.67 -25.18
N LEU A 642 17.16 -20.13 -24.29
CA LEU A 642 17.34 -18.70 -24.10
C LEU A 642 18.48 -18.24 -25.01
N GLN A 643 18.20 -17.30 -25.90
CA GLN A 643 19.16 -16.76 -26.86
C GLN A 643 19.43 -15.28 -26.55
N ALA A 644 20.69 -14.85 -26.60
CA ALA A 644 21.04 -13.47 -26.35
C ALA A 644 20.78 -12.61 -27.60
N LEU A 645 20.12 -11.46 -27.46
CA LEU A 645 19.89 -10.51 -28.56
C LEU A 645 21.18 -9.84 -29.06
N ALA A 646 22.28 -9.95 -28.30
CA ALA A 646 23.59 -9.47 -28.73
C ALA A 646 24.23 -10.31 -29.84
N VAL A 647 23.71 -11.53 -30.09
CA VAL A 647 24.15 -12.38 -31.20
C VAL A 647 23.35 -12.01 -32.45
N PRO A 648 23.98 -11.85 -33.63
CA PRO A 648 23.26 -11.55 -34.86
C PRO A 648 22.14 -12.56 -35.13
N VAL A 649 20.94 -12.05 -35.36
CA VAL A 649 19.77 -12.85 -35.69
C VAL A 649 19.99 -13.49 -37.09
N PRO A 650 19.72 -14.79 -37.26
CA PRO A 650 19.77 -15.45 -38.56
C PRO A 650 18.84 -14.80 -39.60
N ASP A 651 19.22 -14.77 -40.87
CA ASP A 651 18.46 -14.11 -41.96
C ASP A 651 17.02 -14.67 -42.12
N ASP A 652 16.83 -15.94 -41.79
CA ASP A 652 15.55 -16.67 -41.78
C ASP A 652 14.62 -16.23 -40.64
N GLU A 653 15.17 -15.77 -39.52
CA GLU A 653 14.41 -15.25 -38.37
C GLU A 653 14.18 -13.73 -38.45
N GLN A 654 14.95 -12.99 -39.25
CA GLN A 654 14.88 -11.52 -39.30
C GLN A 654 13.46 -11.01 -39.58
N THR A 655 12.71 -11.71 -40.45
CA THR A 655 11.33 -11.32 -40.80
C THR A 655 10.37 -11.40 -39.60
N ILE A 656 10.52 -12.35 -38.67
CA ILE A 656 9.67 -12.42 -37.48
C ILE A 656 10.06 -11.35 -36.44
N PHE A 657 11.35 -11.03 -36.35
CA PHE A 657 11.82 -9.93 -35.52
C PHE A 657 11.32 -8.58 -36.02
N ASP A 658 11.33 -8.34 -37.33
CA ASP A 658 10.79 -7.13 -37.93
C ASP A 658 9.28 -7.02 -37.64
N LEU A 659 8.52 -8.11 -37.79
CA LEU A 659 7.09 -8.14 -37.44
C LEU A 659 6.83 -7.87 -35.95
N LEU A 660 7.67 -8.39 -35.04
CA LEU A 660 7.57 -8.14 -33.60
C LEU A 660 7.91 -6.70 -33.24
N ASN A 661 8.95 -6.13 -33.86
CA ASN A 661 9.40 -4.76 -33.65
C ASN A 661 8.41 -3.73 -34.24
N ASP A 662 7.73 -4.06 -35.34
CA ASP A 662 6.72 -3.20 -35.96
C ASP A 662 5.33 -3.29 -35.27
N GLN A 663 5.15 -4.17 -34.28
CA GLN A 663 3.87 -4.34 -33.60
C GLN A 663 3.57 -3.12 -32.70
N ASN A 664 2.49 -2.39 -33.02
CA ASN A 664 2.06 -1.28 -32.18
C ASN A 664 1.37 -1.77 -30.89
N PHE A 665 1.78 -1.23 -29.74
CA PHE A 665 1.16 -1.54 -28.46
C PHE A 665 0.16 -0.49 -28.00
N THR A 666 -0.90 -0.96 -27.35
CA THR A 666 -1.82 -0.15 -26.58
C THR A 666 -1.76 -0.62 -25.13
N LEU A 667 -1.35 0.27 -24.23
CA LEU A 667 -1.40 0.06 -22.79
C LEU A 667 -2.82 0.30 -22.31
N GLN A 668 -3.33 -0.63 -21.51
CA GLN A 668 -4.61 -0.53 -20.82
C GLN A 668 -4.35 -0.38 -19.32
N LEU A 669 -4.88 0.68 -18.71
CA LEU A 669 -4.83 0.88 -17.26
C LEU A 669 -6.25 0.94 -16.70
N ASP A 670 -6.47 0.15 -15.66
CA ASP A 670 -7.75 0.03 -14.98
C ASP A 670 -7.53 0.25 -13.49
N PHE A 671 -8.06 1.35 -12.97
CA PHE A 671 -8.08 1.61 -11.53
C PHE A 671 -9.38 1.07 -10.97
N ILE A 672 -9.29 0.07 -10.10
CA ILE A 672 -10.42 -0.71 -9.61
C ILE A 672 -10.84 -0.16 -8.24
N ASN A 673 -12.15 -0.04 -8.04
CA ASN A 673 -12.76 0.48 -6.81
C ASN A 673 -12.27 1.89 -6.48
N THR A 674 -12.57 2.83 -7.37
CA THR A 674 -12.20 4.24 -7.22
C THR A 674 -13.34 5.17 -7.67
N ALA A 675 -13.42 6.36 -7.08
CA ALA A 675 -14.25 7.45 -7.56
C ALA A 675 -13.50 8.39 -8.53
N ALA A 676 -12.24 8.10 -8.85
CA ALA A 676 -11.45 8.88 -9.80
C ALA A 676 -12.15 8.99 -11.16
N SER A 677 -12.01 10.15 -11.80
CA SER A 677 -12.63 10.44 -13.09
C SER A 677 -11.56 10.64 -14.17
N CYS A 678 -11.98 10.59 -15.43
CA CYS A 678 -11.09 10.85 -16.56
C CYS A 678 -10.54 12.28 -16.60
N ILE A 679 -11.14 13.22 -15.86
CA ILE A 679 -10.71 14.61 -15.81
C ILE A 679 -9.45 14.75 -14.93
N THR A 680 -9.35 13.93 -13.88
CA THR A 680 -8.23 13.97 -12.93
C THR A 680 -7.07 13.07 -13.35
N PHE A 681 -7.22 12.30 -14.41
CA PHE A 681 -6.20 11.38 -14.91
C PHE A 681 -5.36 12.02 -16.01
N SER A 682 -4.04 11.94 -15.86
CA SER A 682 -3.07 12.31 -16.88
C SER A 682 -1.98 11.25 -16.98
N ILE A 683 -1.42 11.09 -18.18
CA ILE A 683 -0.29 10.19 -18.40
C ILE A 683 0.76 10.88 -19.26
N SER A 684 2.00 10.76 -18.86
CA SER A 684 3.14 11.31 -19.57
C SER A 684 4.25 10.27 -19.67
N GLU A 685 4.96 10.32 -20.78
CA GLU A 685 6.25 9.68 -20.93
C GLU A 685 7.31 10.50 -20.18
N VAL A 686 8.20 9.81 -19.47
CA VAL A 686 9.30 10.41 -18.73
C VAL A 686 10.61 9.99 -19.40
N THR A 687 11.36 10.98 -19.87
CA THR A 687 12.74 10.81 -20.36
C THR A 687 13.70 11.47 -19.37
N ASP A 688 15.00 11.15 -19.44
CA ASP A 688 16.04 11.73 -18.56
C ASP A 688 16.08 13.27 -18.56
N VAL A 689 15.46 13.93 -19.55
CA VAL A 689 15.57 15.39 -19.77
C VAL A 689 14.19 16.08 -19.87
N SER A 690 13.09 15.36 -20.10
CA SER A 690 11.76 15.97 -20.29
C SER A 690 10.58 15.02 -20.04
N THR A 691 9.41 15.58 -19.75
CA THR A 691 8.14 14.85 -19.70
C THR A 691 7.24 15.25 -20.87
N THR A 692 6.75 14.26 -21.62
CA THR A 692 5.89 14.43 -22.80
C THR A 692 4.51 13.86 -22.51
N ALA A 693 3.47 14.70 -22.52
CA ALA A 693 2.10 14.25 -22.28
C ALA A 693 1.61 13.35 -23.42
N LEU A 694 1.07 12.17 -23.08
CA LEU A 694 0.50 11.24 -24.03
C LEU A 694 -1.02 11.45 -24.12
N THR A 695 -1.56 11.46 -25.35
CA THR A 695 -3.00 11.58 -25.56
C THR A 695 -3.69 10.24 -25.35
N ASN A 696 -4.63 10.18 -24.39
CA ASN A 696 -5.46 8.99 -24.14
C ASN A 696 -6.31 8.65 -25.38
N SER A 697 -6.28 7.39 -25.81
CA SER A 697 -7.14 6.91 -26.91
C SER A 697 -8.59 6.70 -26.46
N SER A 698 -8.79 6.31 -25.21
CA SER A 698 -10.10 6.28 -24.56
C SER A 698 -9.97 6.41 -23.05
N CYS A 699 -10.97 7.00 -22.40
CA CYS A 699 -11.09 6.99 -20.96
C CYS A 699 -12.57 6.95 -20.58
N ASN A 700 -12.96 5.95 -19.78
CA ASN A 700 -14.32 5.74 -19.30
C ASN A 700 -14.32 5.38 -17.81
N ASN A 701 -15.32 5.85 -17.06
CA ASN A 701 -15.59 5.37 -15.71
C ASN A 701 -16.87 4.53 -15.72
N ILE A 702 -16.77 3.24 -15.40
CA ILE A 702 -17.90 2.31 -15.36
C ILE A 702 -17.87 1.56 -14.03
N ASN A 703 -18.96 1.66 -13.26
CA ASN A 703 -19.17 0.91 -12.02
C ASN A 703 -17.99 0.98 -11.02
N GLY A 704 -17.35 2.14 -10.88
CA GLY A 704 -16.23 2.31 -9.95
C GLY A 704 -14.89 1.78 -10.45
N THR A 705 -14.77 1.52 -11.76
CA THR A 705 -13.51 1.24 -12.43
C THR A 705 -13.21 2.34 -13.44
N LEU A 706 -12.07 3.02 -13.28
CA LEU A 706 -11.57 3.99 -14.26
C LEU A 706 -10.72 3.24 -15.28
N HIS A 707 -11.24 3.10 -16.48
CA HIS A 707 -10.60 2.42 -17.60
C HIS A 707 -10.00 3.44 -18.57
N THR A 708 -8.72 3.32 -18.87
CA THR A 708 -8.04 4.15 -19.86
C THR A 708 -7.14 3.33 -20.76
N THR A 709 -7.04 3.74 -22.02
CA THR A 709 -6.12 3.16 -22.99
C THR A 709 -5.24 4.24 -23.60
N VAL A 710 -3.97 3.89 -23.82
CA VAL A 710 -2.94 4.79 -24.36
C VAL A 710 -2.10 4.02 -25.37
N LYS A 711 -1.88 4.61 -26.55
CA LYS A 711 -0.95 4.03 -27.54
C LYS A 711 0.47 4.33 -27.13
N LEU A 712 1.32 3.31 -27.11
CA LEU A 712 2.73 3.46 -26.78
C LEU A 712 3.49 3.88 -28.05
N PRO A 713 4.36 4.90 -27.98
CA PRO A 713 5.19 5.29 -29.12
C PRO A 713 6.33 4.30 -29.36
N GLU A 714 6.81 3.64 -28.31
CA GLU A 714 7.94 2.70 -28.32
C GLU A 714 7.66 1.50 -27.40
N HIS A 715 8.42 0.42 -27.57
CA HIS A 715 8.30 -0.82 -26.76
C HIS A 715 8.98 -0.70 -25.41
N ALA A 716 10.06 0.09 -25.30
CA ALA A 716 10.74 0.39 -24.06
C ALA A 716 10.50 1.86 -23.71
N ILE A 717 9.83 2.12 -22.58
CA ILE A 717 9.37 3.45 -22.21
C ILE A 717 9.07 3.53 -20.72
N VAL A 718 9.40 4.66 -20.10
CA VAL A 718 8.98 4.97 -18.73
C VAL A 718 7.76 5.87 -18.76
N LEU A 719 6.68 5.41 -18.16
CA LEU A 719 5.40 6.12 -18.12
C LEU A 719 5.09 6.55 -16.70
N GLN A 720 4.56 7.76 -16.56
CA GLN A 720 4.05 8.29 -15.31
C GLN A 720 2.57 8.62 -15.48
N ALA A 721 1.73 7.85 -14.80
CA ALA A 721 0.30 8.07 -14.70
C ALA A 721 -0.01 8.81 -13.38
N VAL A 722 -0.67 9.96 -13.46
CA VAL A 722 -0.98 10.82 -12.33
C VAL A 722 -2.49 11.00 -12.22
N ILE A 723 -3.04 10.69 -11.04
CA ILE A 723 -4.39 11.06 -10.64
C ILE A 723 -4.28 12.29 -9.73
N SER A 724 -4.68 13.45 -10.25
CA SER A 724 -4.57 14.76 -9.63
C SER A 724 -5.68 15.03 -8.60
N ASP A 725 -6.00 14.04 -7.78
CA ASP A 725 -7.02 14.12 -6.74
C ASP A 725 -6.79 13.04 -5.67
N ILE A 726 -7.32 13.25 -4.47
CA ILE A 726 -7.17 12.38 -3.31
C ILE A 726 -8.21 11.27 -3.41
N GLN A 727 -7.91 10.30 -4.25
CA GLN A 727 -8.82 9.20 -4.56
C GLN A 727 -8.29 7.89 -3.99
N LEU A 728 -9.16 7.19 -3.27
CA LEU A 728 -8.89 5.83 -2.82
C LEU A 728 -9.02 4.89 -4.01
N ILE A 729 -8.05 3.99 -4.15
CA ILE A 729 -7.98 3.02 -5.23
C ILE A 729 -7.79 1.66 -4.57
N GLY A 730 -8.70 0.73 -4.85
CA GLY A 730 -8.67 -0.60 -4.26
C GLY A 730 -7.74 -1.59 -4.95
N GLY A 731 -7.50 -1.40 -6.24
CA GLY A 731 -6.62 -2.25 -7.03
C GLY A 731 -6.25 -1.61 -8.36
N LEU A 732 -5.24 -2.17 -9.00
CA LEU A 732 -4.73 -1.71 -10.29
C LEU A 732 -4.68 -2.88 -11.25
N ARG A 733 -5.20 -2.72 -12.47
CA ARG A 733 -5.04 -3.70 -13.54
C ARG A 733 -4.32 -3.05 -14.71
N ILE A 734 -3.27 -3.71 -15.16
CA ILE A 734 -2.43 -3.28 -16.27
C ILE A 734 -2.54 -4.33 -17.37
N GLY A 735 -2.90 -3.90 -18.56
CA GLY A 735 -2.96 -4.72 -19.75
C GLY A 735 -2.10 -4.19 -20.88
N LEU A 736 -1.61 -5.08 -21.73
CA LEU A 736 -0.89 -4.75 -22.94
C LEU A 736 -1.56 -5.45 -24.10
N LEU A 737 -1.96 -4.67 -25.11
CA LEU A 737 -2.68 -5.13 -26.28
C LEU A 737 -1.87 -4.84 -27.55
N GLY A 738 -1.86 -5.77 -28.49
CA GLY A 738 -1.17 -5.63 -29.78
C GLY A 738 -1.83 -6.47 -30.86
N SER A 739 -2.04 -5.90 -32.04
CA SER A 739 -2.71 -6.59 -33.15
C SER A 739 -1.85 -7.72 -33.72
N GLY A 740 -2.45 -8.88 -33.97
CA GLY A 740 -1.80 -9.97 -34.71
C GLY A 740 -1.72 -9.70 -36.21
N THR A 741 -0.79 -10.36 -36.90
CA THR A 741 -0.61 -10.25 -38.37
C THR A 741 -0.05 -11.56 -38.91
N GLN A 742 -0.51 -12.00 -40.07
CA GLN A 742 0.01 -13.19 -40.74
C GLN A 742 0.58 -12.81 -42.11
N LYS A 743 1.81 -13.24 -42.39
CA LYS A 743 2.51 -13.02 -43.65
C LYS A 743 3.23 -14.31 -44.05
N ASP A 744 2.68 -15.01 -45.05
CA ASP A 744 3.20 -16.29 -45.55
C ASP A 744 3.40 -17.34 -44.42
N THR A 745 4.63 -17.78 -44.17
CA THR A 745 5.02 -18.74 -43.11
C THR A 745 5.25 -18.08 -41.75
N PHE A 746 5.14 -16.75 -41.66
CA PHE A 746 5.34 -15.96 -40.44
C PHE A 746 4.00 -15.52 -39.83
N THR A 747 3.78 -15.85 -38.56
CA THR A 747 2.56 -15.49 -37.84
C THR A 747 2.88 -14.73 -36.55
N LEU A 748 2.58 -13.44 -36.53
CA LEU A 748 2.58 -12.63 -35.31
C LEU A 748 1.26 -12.84 -34.57
N GLN A 749 1.32 -13.38 -33.36
CA GLN A 749 0.13 -13.59 -32.53
C GLN A 749 -0.38 -12.28 -31.95
N GLU A 750 -1.70 -12.20 -31.77
CA GLU A 750 -2.33 -11.07 -31.07
C GLU A 750 -1.93 -11.10 -29.60
N LEU A 751 -1.37 -9.98 -29.12
CA LEU A 751 -1.06 -9.78 -27.72
C LEU A 751 -2.32 -9.29 -27.01
N ASN A 752 -2.80 -10.07 -26.05
CA ASN A 752 -3.91 -9.74 -25.17
C ASN A 752 -3.57 -10.21 -23.76
N PHE A 753 -2.85 -9.35 -23.04
CA PHE A 753 -2.38 -9.63 -21.70
C PHE A 753 -3.01 -8.66 -20.70
N LEU A 754 -3.45 -9.18 -19.55
CA LEU A 754 -4.05 -8.42 -18.46
C LEU A 754 -3.58 -8.98 -17.12
N GLN A 755 -2.97 -8.15 -16.28
CA GLN A 755 -2.60 -8.51 -14.91
C GLN A 755 -3.31 -7.58 -13.93
N THR A 756 -3.98 -8.17 -12.94
CA THR A 756 -4.62 -7.42 -11.85
C THR A 756 -3.76 -7.53 -10.59
N PHE A 757 -3.56 -6.40 -9.93
CA PHE A 757 -2.86 -6.23 -8.66
C PHE A 757 -3.87 -5.77 -7.60
N TYR A 758 -3.99 -6.54 -6.52
CA TYR A 758 -4.77 -6.20 -5.34
C TYR A 758 -4.15 -6.86 -4.11
N SER A 759 -4.34 -6.27 -2.93
CA SER A 759 -3.80 -6.81 -1.70
C SER A 759 -4.68 -7.95 -1.14
N PRO A 760 -4.13 -9.12 -0.78
CA PRO A 760 -4.87 -10.19 -0.11
C PRO A 760 -5.37 -9.80 1.29
N SER A 761 -4.73 -8.84 1.95
CA SER A 761 -5.20 -8.25 3.21
C SER A 761 -6.24 -7.16 3.00
N SER A 762 -6.72 -6.96 1.76
CA SER A 762 -7.73 -5.96 1.39
C SER A 762 -7.29 -4.55 1.74
N GLU A 763 -6.03 -4.20 1.50
CA GLU A 763 -5.48 -2.84 1.63
C GLU A 763 -5.79 -1.96 0.41
N THR A 764 -5.51 -0.65 0.51
CA THR A 764 -5.69 0.32 -0.59
C THR A 764 -4.36 0.65 -1.26
N LEU A 765 -4.38 1.05 -2.54
CA LEU A 765 -3.19 1.38 -3.30
C LEU A 765 -2.45 2.56 -2.67
N ALA A 766 -1.12 2.48 -2.64
CA ALA A 766 -0.25 3.58 -2.23
C ALA A 766 -0.35 4.77 -3.20
N GLN A 767 0.00 5.95 -2.72
CA GLN A 767 0.01 7.18 -3.53
C GLN A 767 1.23 7.28 -4.47
N ILE A 768 2.30 6.53 -4.21
CA ILE A 768 3.46 6.43 -5.10
C ILE A 768 3.72 4.95 -5.34
N VAL A 769 3.56 4.52 -6.58
CA VAL A 769 3.70 3.12 -6.97
C VAL A 769 4.66 3.04 -8.14
N THR A 770 5.61 2.11 -8.09
CA THR A 770 6.53 1.81 -9.19
C THR A 770 6.38 0.36 -9.58
N ILE A 771 6.26 0.10 -10.89
CA ILE A 771 6.04 -1.23 -11.45
C ILE A 771 6.97 -1.40 -12.65
N ASP A 772 7.78 -2.45 -12.62
CA ASP A 772 8.67 -2.78 -13.73
C ASP A 772 8.01 -3.88 -14.58
N MET A 773 7.85 -3.63 -15.86
CA MET A 773 7.37 -4.57 -16.86
C MET A 773 8.52 -4.92 -17.81
N ALA A 774 8.92 -6.18 -17.85
CA ALA A 774 9.89 -6.69 -18.81
C ALA A 774 9.18 -7.43 -19.94
N LEU A 775 9.39 -6.97 -21.18
CA LEU A 775 8.89 -7.57 -22.41
C LEU A 775 9.92 -8.53 -22.98
N THR A 776 9.54 -9.81 -23.08
CA THR A 776 10.38 -10.86 -23.67
C THR A 776 9.83 -11.29 -25.02
N LYS A 777 10.68 -11.30 -26.07
CA LYS A 777 10.32 -11.88 -27.37
C LYS A 777 10.29 -13.41 -27.26
N VAL A 778 9.19 -14.05 -27.67
CA VAL A 778 9.07 -15.51 -27.75
C VAL A 778 8.83 -15.90 -29.20
N ILE A 779 9.74 -16.70 -29.74
CA ILE A 779 9.71 -17.17 -31.14
C ILE A 779 9.55 -18.69 -31.11
N ASN A 780 8.52 -19.17 -31.79
CA ASN A 780 8.26 -20.58 -32.01
C ASN A 780 8.56 -20.91 -33.48
N GLU A 781 9.51 -21.81 -33.70
CA GLU A 781 9.84 -22.36 -35.00
C GLU A 781 9.26 -23.77 -35.11
N THR A 782 8.55 -24.03 -36.20
CA THR A 782 8.02 -25.36 -36.54
C THR A 782 8.67 -25.85 -37.82
N ASP A 783 9.50 -26.88 -37.70
CA ASP A 783 10.16 -27.49 -38.85
C ASP A 783 9.14 -28.12 -39.80
N PRO A 784 9.37 -28.10 -41.11
CA PRO A 784 8.44 -28.72 -42.04
C PRO A 784 8.49 -30.25 -41.93
N LEU A 785 7.32 -30.89 -42.05
CA LEU A 785 7.24 -32.33 -42.35
C LEU A 785 7.65 -32.62 -43.80
N PHE A 786 7.43 -31.66 -44.72
CA PHE A 786 7.76 -31.71 -46.15
C PHE A 786 8.45 -30.42 -46.61
N GLY A 787 9.61 -30.54 -47.28
CA GLY A 787 10.37 -29.38 -47.77
C GLY A 787 11.37 -28.84 -46.75
N ASP A 788 11.90 -27.64 -47.01
CA ASP A 788 13.01 -27.03 -46.26
C ASP A 788 12.62 -25.71 -45.55
N THR A 789 11.37 -25.25 -45.66
CA THR A 789 10.91 -23.98 -45.09
C THR A 789 10.17 -24.19 -43.77
N SER A 790 10.70 -23.64 -42.67
CA SER A 790 10.05 -23.64 -41.36
C SER A 790 8.94 -22.58 -41.26
N ASP A 791 7.91 -22.89 -40.46
CA ASP A 791 6.88 -21.93 -40.07
C ASP A 791 7.33 -21.24 -38.77
N PHE A 792 7.22 -19.91 -38.71
CA PHE A 792 7.62 -19.12 -37.54
C PHE A 792 6.40 -18.43 -36.93
N ALA A 793 6.28 -18.47 -35.60
CA ALA A 793 5.31 -17.71 -34.85
C ALA A 793 5.99 -16.87 -33.76
N GLY A 794 5.58 -15.61 -33.64
CA GLY A 794 6.14 -14.66 -32.67
C GLY A 794 5.07 -14.14 -31.72
N ILE A 795 5.40 -14.02 -30.44
CA ILE A 795 4.56 -13.34 -29.44
C ILE A 795 5.45 -12.60 -28.43
N TRP A 796 4.99 -11.45 -27.96
CA TRP A 796 5.58 -10.76 -26.83
C TRP A 796 5.06 -11.31 -25.51
N TYR A 797 5.95 -11.54 -24.56
CA TYR A 797 5.60 -12.05 -23.23
C TYR A 797 5.96 -11.03 -22.15
N PRO A 798 4.98 -10.27 -21.63
CA PRO A 798 5.20 -9.33 -20.54
C PRO A 798 5.29 -10.04 -19.19
N THR A 799 6.25 -9.60 -18.36
CA THR A 799 6.44 -10.06 -16.98
C THR A 799 6.58 -8.87 -16.06
N PHE A 800 6.05 -8.95 -14.83
CA PHE A 800 6.14 -7.85 -13.87
C PHE A 800 7.06 -8.19 -12.70
N THR A 801 7.84 -7.21 -12.28
CA THR A 801 8.53 -7.22 -10.98
C THR A 801 7.87 -6.17 -10.09
N TYR A 802 7.37 -6.59 -8.92
CA TYR A 802 6.64 -5.71 -8.01
C TYR A 802 6.70 -6.20 -6.56
N SER A 803 6.45 -5.28 -5.63
CA SER A 803 6.36 -5.54 -4.19
C SER A 803 4.98 -5.15 -3.67
N LEU A 804 4.15 -6.13 -3.29
CA LEU A 804 2.79 -5.87 -2.79
C LEU A 804 2.78 -4.96 -1.56
N SER A 805 3.77 -5.06 -0.68
CA SER A 805 3.88 -4.23 0.53
C SER A 805 4.25 -2.77 0.25
N GLU A 806 4.82 -2.47 -0.92
CA GLU A 806 5.11 -1.11 -1.35
C GLU A 806 3.95 -0.54 -2.19
N MET A 807 3.24 -1.40 -2.92
CA MET A 807 2.09 -1.00 -3.73
C MET A 807 0.83 -0.71 -2.92
N PHE A 808 0.66 -1.32 -1.74
CA PHE A 808 -0.55 -1.20 -0.93
C PHE A 808 -0.24 -0.74 0.50
N ILE A 809 -1.11 0.10 1.05
CA ILE A 809 -0.96 0.74 2.36
C ILE A 809 -2.09 0.32 3.31
N SER A 810 -1.72 0.21 4.60
CA SER A 810 -2.65 -0.06 5.69
C SER A 810 -3.35 1.22 6.17
N SER A 811 -4.36 1.06 7.03
CA SER A 811 -5.05 2.18 7.68
C SER A 811 -4.10 3.08 8.48
N ASP A 812 -3.09 2.50 9.12
CA ASP A 812 -2.15 3.24 9.96
C ASP A 812 -1.25 4.15 9.13
N TYR A 813 -0.87 3.68 7.93
CA TYR A 813 -0.12 4.50 6.99
C TYR A 813 -0.98 5.65 6.44
N TYR A 814 -2.26 5.41 6.14
CA TYR A 814 -3.17 6.47 5.71
C TYR A 814 -3.27 7.61 6.74
N LEU A 815 -3.31 7.28 8.04
CA LEU A 815 -3.31 8.28 9.13
C LEU A 815 -2.07 9.17 9.15
N THR A 816 -0.94 8.71 8.60
CA THR A 816 0.35 9.42 8.61
C THR A 816 0.73 10.04 7.26
N SER A 817 -0.01 9.75 6.19
CA SER A 817 0.22 10.24 4.82
C SER A 817 -0.17 11.73 4.67
N ALA A 818 0.65 12.64 5.20
CA ALA A 818 0.27 14.04 5.37
C ALA A 818 0.41 14.95 4.14
N ASN A 819 1.19 14.54 3.12
CA ASN A 819 1.71 15.49 2.12
C ASN A 819 1.44 15.13 0.65
N LEU A 820 0.64 14.11 0.37
CA LEU A 820 0.43 13.63 -0.99
C LEU A 820 -1.02 13.92 -1.42
N THR A 821 -1.17 14.85 -2.36
CA THR A 821 -2.45 15.30 -2.92
C THR A 821 -2.82 14.58 -4.22
N SER A 822 -1.96 13.68 -4.70
CA SER A 822 -2.13 12.96 -5.96
C SER A 822 -1.55 11.56 -5.86
N THR A 823 -2.13 10.62 -6.62
CA THR A 823 -1.57 9.27 -6.79
C THR A 823 -0.76 9.21 -8.07
N THR A 824 0.52 8.85 -7.96
CA THR A 824 1.48 8.72 -9.06
C THR A 824 1.86 7.25 -9.23
N ILE A 825 1.67 6.72 -10.42
CA ILE A 825 2.10 5.38 -10.81
C ILE A 825 3.16 5.51 -11.90
N THR A 826 4.34 4.98 -11.62
CA THR A 826 5.43 4.87 -12.58
C THR A 826 5.47 3.44 -13.11
N ILE A 827 5.40 3.29 -14.43
CA ILE A 827 5.50 2.00 -15.12
C ILE A 827 6.73 2.06 -16.00
N ASP A 828 7.74 1.27 -15.66
CA ASP A 828 8.96 1.13 -16.46
C ASP A 828 8.82 -0.09 -17.36
N ILE A 829 8.66 0.13 -18.65
CA ILE A 829 8.58 -0.93 -19.65
C ILE A 829 9.95 -1.09 -20.29
N THR A 830 10.55 -2.26 -20.14
CA THR A 830 11.87 -2.58 -20.70
C THR A 830 11.81 -3.81 -21.58
N GLU A 831 12.66 -3.86 -22.59
CA GLU A 831 12.89 -5.10 -23.34
C GLU A 831 14.00 -5.93 -22.69
N THR A 832 13.80 -7.24 -22.59
CA THR A 832 14.85 -8.13 -22.09
C THR A 832 16.00 -8.22 -23.09
N SER A 833 17.24 -8.37 -22.60
CA SER A 833 18.43 -8.55 -23.44
C SER A 833 18.53 -9.93 -24.13
N TYR A 834 17.51 -10.76 -24.01
CA TYR A 834 17.42 -12.12 -24.52
C TYR A 834 16.01 -12.37 -25.08
N TYR A 835 15.89 -13.40 -25.89
CA TYR A 835 14.62 -13.93 -26.40
C TYR A 835 14.53 -15.43 -26.13
N ILE A 836 13.31 -15.95 -26.13
CA ILE A 836 13.03 -17.39 -25.97
C ILE A 836 12.79 -17.96 -27.36
N LYS A 837 13.60 -18.95 -27.75
CA LYS A 837 13.40 -19.71 -28.98
C LYS A 837 12.89 -21.11 -28.63
N ASN A 838 11.68 -21.43 -29.07
CA ASN A 838 11.10 -22.77 -29.01
C ASN A 838 11.14 -23.38 -30.40
N ILE A 839 11.65 -24.60 -30.52
CA ILE A 839 11.76 -25.33 -31.79
C ILE A 839 10.91 -26.60 -31.67
N GLN A 840 9.99 -26.79 -32.60
CA GLN A 840 9.24 -28.02 -32.79
C GLN A 840 9.75 -28.75 -34.04
N SER A 841 10.49 -29.83 -33.84
CA SER A 841 10.97 -30.71 -34.92
C SER A 841 10.17 -32.02 -34.98
N PRO A 842 9.97 -32.64 -36.15
CA PRO A 842 9.42 -33.99 -36.21
C PRO A 842 10.42 -35.00 -35.63
N ILE A 843 9.95 -35.99 -34.87
CA ILE A 843 10.81 -37.06 -34.33
C ILE A 843 11.42 -37.89 -35.47
N ALA A 844 10.63 -38.16 -36.49
CA ALA A 844 11.09 -38.72 -37.75
C ALA A 844 10.37 -38.06 -38.93
N LYS A 845 11.13 -37.76 -39.99
CA LYS A 845 10.58 -37.27 -41.26
C LYS A 845 9.93 -38.42 -42.04
N GLU A 846 9.06 -38.11 -42.99
CA GLU A 846 8.36 -39.12 -43.80
C GLU A 846 9.29 -40.18 -44.42
N PRO A 847 10.42 -39.82 -45.07
CA PRO A 847 11.30 -40.83 -45.68
C PRO A 847 11.90 -41.78 -44.65
N GLU A 848 12.19 -41.29 -43.44
CA GLU A 848 12.71 -42.09 -42.36
C GLU A 848 11.64 -43.05 -41.82
N ILE A 849 10.42 -42.56 -41.59
CA ILE A 849 9.30 -43.41 -41.16
C ILE A 849 9.08 -44.55 -42.17
N ILE A 850 9.03 -44.25 -43.47
CA ILE A 850 8.82 -45.26 -44.51
C ILE A 850 9.97 -46.28 -44.53
N PHE A 851 11.22 -45.81 -44.50
CA PHE A 851 12.40 -46.68 -44.57
C PHE A 851 12.51 -47.58 -43.34
N ARG A 852 12.32 -47.03 -42.13
CA ARG A 852 12.40 -47.75 -40.86
C ARG A 852 11.26 -48.77 -40.71
N THR A 853 10.06 -48.44 -41.16
CA THR A 853 8.92 -49.38 -41.17
C THR A 853 9.15 -50.52 -42.16
N LEU A 854 9.77 -50.25 -43.31
CA LEU A 854 10.15 -51.28 -44.27
C LEU A 854 11.25 -52.20 -43.69
N LEU A 855 12.27 -51.65 -43.05
CA LEU A 855 13.29 -52.43 -42.34
C LEU A 855 12.68 -53.30 -41.24
N PHE A 856 11.76 -52.76 -40.44
CA PHE A 856 11.04 -53.53 -39.43
C PHE A 856 10.26 -54.70 -40.04
N ALA A 857 9.57 -54.49 -41.16
CA ALA A 857 8.86 -55.54 -41.87
C ALA A 857 9.82 -56.66 -42.36
N PHE A 858 10.99 -56.30 -42.87
CA PHE A 858 12.03 -57.28 -43.26
C PHE A 858 12.57 -58.05 -42.04
N LEU A 859 12.84 -57.36 -40.93
CA LEU A 859 13.28 -58.00 -39.69
C LEU A 859 12.24 -59.01 -39.18
N CYS A 860 10.95 -58.67 -39.21
CA CYS A 860 9.88 -59.61 -38.84
C CYS A 860 9.87 -60.86 -39.73
N LEU A 861 10.08 -60.71 -41.04
CA LEU A 861 10.19 -61.83 -41.98
C LEU A 861 11.42 -62.70 -41.66
N GLU A 862 12.57 -62.08 -41.37
CA GLU A 862 13.81 -62.78 -41.03
C GLU A 862 13.72 -63.55 -39.71
N ILE A 863 13.15 -62.95 -38.66
CA ILE A 863 12.92 -63.61 -37.37
C ILE A 863 12.01 -64.83 -37.54
N CYS A 864 10.95 -64.71 -38.36
CA CYS A 864 10.08 -65.84 -38.64
C CYS A 864 10.75 -66.92 -39.50
N ALA A 865 11.59 -66.54 -40.46
CA ALA A 865 12.40 -67.49 -41.22
C ALA A 865 13.39 -68.23 -40.31
N MET A 866 14.05 -67.53 -39.39
CA MET A 866 14.92 -68.14 -38.37
C MET A 866 14.14 -69.05 -37.41
N ALA A 867 12.98 -68.61 -36.91
CA ALA A 867 12.14 -69.42 -36.03
C ALA A 867 11.66 -70.70 -36.73
N PHE A 868 11.31 -70.61 -38.02
CA PHE A 868 10.98 -71.77 -38.85
C PHE A 868 12.18 -72.72 -38.99
N LEU A 869 13.37 -72.19 -39.24
CA LEU A 869 14.60 -72.95 -39.37
C LEU A 869 14.99 -73.65 -38.06
N ILE A 870 14.82 -72.99 -36.90
CA ILE A 870 15.00 -73.58 -35.56
C ILE A 870 13.96 -74.67 -35.30
N CYS A 871 12.68 -74.42 -35.61
CA CYS A 871 11.62 -75.43 -35.50
C CYS A 871 11.94 -76.70 -36.31
N ARG A 872 12.44 -76.52 -37.54
CA ARG A 872 12.78 -77.61 -38.47
C ARG A 872 14.03 -78.38 -38.05
N LEU A 873 15.10 -77.67 -37.68
CA LEU A 873 16.42 -78.29 -37.41
C LEU A 873 16.60 -78.75 -35.96
N LEU A 874 15.86 -78.18 -35.01
CA LEU A 874 16.09 -78.39 -33.59
C LEU A 874 14.88 -79.03 -32.90
N ILE A 875 13.68 -78.47 -33.08
CA ILE A 875 12.47 -78.91 -32.36
C ILE A 875 11.88 -80.20 -32.94
N MET A 876 11.66 -80.27 -34.25
CA MET A 876 11.14 -81.46 -34.94
C MET A 876 11.99 -82.73 -34.66
N PRO A 877 13.33 -82.68 -34.73
CA PRO A 877 14.18 -83.82 -34.36
C PRO A 877 14.07 -84.19 -32.88
N LEU A 878 13.94 -83.21 -31.98
CA LEU A 878 13.77 -83.45 -30.55
C LEU A 878 12.42 -84.12 -30.24
N ILE A 879 11.34 -83.67 -30.88
CA ILE A 879 10.01 -84.28 -30.79
C ILE A 879 10.06 -85.72 -31.31
N ASN A 880 10.70 -85.96 -32.46
CA ASN A 880 10.89 -87.31 -32.99
C ASN A 880 11.69 -88.21 -32.02
N LYS A 881 12.69 -87.65 -31.34
CA LYS A 881 13.53 -88.38 -30.37
C LYS A 881 12.76 -88.69 -29.08
N ILE A 882 11.92 -87.78 -28.60
CA ILE A 882 11.02 -87.99 -27.44
C ILE A 882 9.92 -88.98 -27.80
N TYR A 883 9.29 -88.86 -28.97
CA TYR A 883 8.26 -89.78 -29.45
C TYR A 883 8.80 -91.20 -29.58
N MET A 884 9.98 -91.39 -30.19
CA MET A 884 10.67 -92.69 -30.23
C MET A 884 10.86 -93.29 -28.84
N ARG A 885 11.12 -92.46 -27.82
CA ARG A 885 11.37 -92.90 -26.45
C ARG A 885 10.10 -93.39 -25.74
N PHE A 886 8.92 -92.92 -26.16
CA PHE A 886 7.63 -93.29 -25.57
C PHE A 886 6.89 -94.39 -26.34
N THR A 887 7.08 -94.54 -27.66
CA THR A 887 6.30 -95.48 -28.49
C THR A 887 7.11 -96.62 -29.10
N GLY A 888 8.45 -96.57 -29.04
CA GLY A 888 9.33 -97.62 -29.57
C GLY A 888 9.40 -97.72 -31.09
N HIS A 889 8.76 -96.79 -31.83
CA HIS A 889 8.80 -96.74 -33.30
C HIS A 889 9.25 -95.37 -33.82
N PRO A 890 10.12 -95.32 -34.86
CA PRO A 890 10.40 -94.07 -35.58
C PRO A 890 9.12 -93.52 -36.21
N ILE A 891 8.93 -92.21 -36.15
CA ILE A 891 8.12 -91.53 -37.17
C ILE A 891 8.94 -91.59 -38.46
N VAL A 892 8.56 -92.46 -39.39
CA VAL A 892 9.25 -92.61 -40.68
C VAL A 892 9.05 -91.32 -41.48
N PRO A 893 10.11 -90.61 -41.90
CA PRO A 893 9.97 -89.49 -42.81
C PRO A 893 9.48 -90.02 -44.17
N PHE A 894 8.35 -89.49 -44.62
CA PHE A 894 7.75 -89.84 -45.90
C PHE A 894 8.68 -89.37 -47.03
N LYS A 895 9.18 -90.32 -47.83
CA LYS A 895 9.97 -90.07 -49.04
C LYS A 895 8.98 -89.67 -50.15
N PRO A 896 9.16 -88.54 -50.86
CA PRO A 896 8.28 -88.20 -51.96
C PRO A 896 8.47 -89.21 -53.10
N GLU A 897 7.38 -89.86 -53.52
CA GLU A 897 7.36 -90.63 -54.77
C GLU A 897 7.45 -89.64 -55.94
N HIS A 898 8.46 -89.82 -56.78
CA HIS A 898 8.57 -89.21 -58.10
C HIS A 898 7.38 -89.65 -58.95
N ASP A 899 6.56 -88.69 -59.39
CA ASP A 899 5.59 -88.91 -60.45
C ASP A 899 6.30 -89.35 -61.73
N LYS A 900 5.85 -90.50 -62.25
CA LYS A 900 6.24 -91.06 -63.53
C LYS A 900 5.69 -90.20 -64.66
N GLU A 901 6.58 -89.88 -65.60
CA GLU A 901 6.23 -89.52 -66.97
C GLU A 901 5.21 -90.51 -67.57
N SER A 902 4.06 -90.01 -68.00
CA SER A 902 3.27 -90.63 -69.05
C SER A 902 3.20 -89.67 -70.25
N ASN A 903 4.13 -89.92 -71.18
CA ASN A 903 4.01 -89.47 -72.56
C ASN A 903 2.78 -90.13 -73.20
N HIS A 904 1.89 -89.32 -73.79
CA HIS A 904 1.25 -89.66 -75.05
C HIS A 904 0.93 -88.40 -75.88
N GLN A 905 1.81 -88.17 -76.85
CA GLN A 905 1.59 -87.75 -78.24
C GLN A 905 0.28 -87.03 -78.61
N HIS A 906 0.45 -85.82 -79.17
CA HIS A 906 -0.07 -85.49 -80.50
C HIS A 906 0.93 -84.58 -81.24
N HIS A 907 1.43 -85.13 -82.36
CA HIS A 907 2.29 -84.59 -83.45
C HIS A 907 3.67 -84.01 -83.15
#